data_AF-A0A936RE56-F1
#
_entry.id   AF-A0A936RE56-F1
#
_cell.length_a   1.000
_cell.length_b   1.000
_cell.length_c   1.000
_cell.angle_alpha   90.00
_cell.angle_beta   90.00
_cell.angle_gamma   90.00
#
_symmetry.space_group_name_H-M   'P 1'
#
loop_
_entity.id
_entity.type
_entity.pdbx_description
1 polymer ?
#
loop_
_entity_poly.entity_id
_entity_poly.type
_entity_poly.pdbx_seq_one_letter_code
_entity_poly.pdbx_strand_id
1 'polypeptide(L)'
;MPTRFIIPVFLYLFPFVLQAQVKSIPAVKINLPVKIDANLDDEAWKNIEPVGDFITASPVYGKPSSRKTLVKIAYDNTAIYVGAYMYDDPANIRKQLTARDVLDRQDVDIFVVGFDTYHDIQNAFIFRVSAANVQGDSKLSQGAGVVNDLTWDAVWESKTSIKKDGWVAEIKIPLSAIRFSKKDVQDWGLNFARFTRNENENSIWNPINPNVSGELNQWGIWTGLHNIEPPTRLSFLPYLSGGIRVSPTSRGNVTEYLKSGGMDVKYGINESFTLDMTLIPDFAQVQSDNVFLNLSPFQVKFDDYRPFFTEGTELFNKAGLFYSRRIGDAPRQANSVLNNYGDNPQYKIIKNPGITRLYNATKFSGRTKGNLGIGIFNAVSAPMYAKIRDVATGKDSSILTEPLTNYNIIVLDQALKNRSSISFTNTNVLRRGNSRNANVSSIDLSLFDRKNYHNFSFTGKYSSIWGKLANKKGFTTTAGFGKVSGVIQYRATVNVESDQYDPNDLGFIQNNNSFEYSGNISYIMIKPTRHFLNHNYKLSFTNVYLYKPFLWSSLQLNASAFFLFKNFWDISIGFQTSPAWNRDYFFHSNVYTGYYLRRTPYYYLGINGSSDSRKKLYVSWKIGGAESPLANDPYWTGNLGLRYRFSDKFLLSTSMDIVQDRGNWGWAFKLNPDGSPVIARRNVKTNTAIVSGQFNFTSRMNVNIRMRHYWSLLENTNFYNVKPDGYWRDTSFIANENLNFNIFNVDMFFTWDFLPGSRLTVAWKNALGNNVNIDPYTNTNYVKNFGRVVDSPHSNEITVKIVYFLDYLNLRKRK
;
A
#
# COMPACT_ATOMS: atom_id res chain seq x y z
N MET A 1 20.13 80.09 -20.80
CA MET A 1 19.90 79.70 -19.38
C MET A 1 19.79 78.18 -19.32
N PRO A 2 20.56 77.50 -18.45
CA PRO A 2 20.80 76.07 -18.54
C PRO A 2 19.80 75.29 -17.68
N THR A 3 19.12 74.30 -18.25
CA THR A 3 18.36 73.30 -17.51
C THR A 3 19.06 71.95 -17.55
N ARG A 4 19.48 71.55 -16.36
CA ARG A 4 20.21 70.34 -15.98
C ARG A 4 19.47 69.07 -16.39
N PHE A 5 20.15 68.16 -17.08
CA PHE A 5 19.78 66.75 -17.13
C PHE A 5 20.32 66.04 -15.88
N ILE A 6 19.42 65.57 -15.02
CA ILE A 6 19.73 64.67 -13.90
C ILE A 6 19.69 63.24 -14.46
N ILE A 7 20.82 62.53 -14.40
CA ILE A 7 20.92 61.10 -14.68
C ILE A 7 20.56 60.35 -13.39
N PRO A 8 19.49 59.53 -13.35
CA PRO A 8 19.30 58.58 -12.26
C PRO A 8 20.11 57.31 -12.55
N VAL A 9 21.10 57.05 -11.69
CA VAL A 9 21.83 55.78 -11.61
C VAL A 9 20.86 54.69 -11.14
N PHE A 10 20.51 53.79 -12.06
CA PHE A 10 19.78 52.55 -11.74
C PHE A 10 20.75 51.57 -11.06
N LEU A 11 20.67 51.47 -9.74
CA LEU A 11 21.30 50.39 -8.98
C LEU A 11 20.57 49.08 -9.31
N TYR A 12 21.17 48.25 -10.16
CA TYR A 12 20.74 46.86 -10.36
C TYR A 12 20.99 46.07 -9.07
N LEU A 13 19.96 45.96 -8.22
CA LEU A 13 19.85 44.87 -7.27
C LEU A 13 19.62 43.58 -8.06
N PHE A 14 20.71 42.93 -8.49
CA PHE A 14 20.64 41.53 -8.92
C PHE A 14 20.20 40.70 -7.70
N PRO A 15 19.05 40.01 -7.75
CA PRO A 15 18.80 38.95 -6.79
C PRO A 15 19.87 37.89 -7.04
N PHE A 16 20.82 37.76 -6.11
CA PHE A 16 21.68 36.59 -6.02
C PHE A 16 20.78 35.38 -5.83
N VAL A 17 20.43 34.71 -6.94
CA VAL A 17 19.97 33.33 -6.90
C VAL A 17 21.22 32.52 -6.60
N LEU A 18 21.48 32.30 -5.31
CA LEU A 18 22.42 31.29 -4.85
C LEU A 18 21.95 29.95 -5.41
N GLN A 19 22.54 29.53 -6.51
CA GLN A 19 22.48 28.14 -6.95
C GLN A 19 23.25 27.36 -5.88
N ALA A 20 22.53 26.72 -4.95
CA ALA A 20 23.17 25.95 -3.89
C ALA A 20 24.01 24.85 -4.55
N GLN A 21 25.34 24.90 -4.35
CA GLN A 21 26.26 23.87 -4.79
C GLN A 21 25.88 22.55 -4.12
N VAL A 22 25.88 21.44 -4.87
CA VAL A 22 25.64 20.11 -4.32
C VAL A 22 26.68 19.84 -3.24
N LYS A 23 26.25 19.56 -2.00
CA LYS A 23 27.17 19.29 -0.90
C LYS A 23 27.85 17.94 -1.11
N SER A 24 29.13 17.85 -0.76
CA SER A 24 29.91 16.60 -0.77
C SER A 24 30.67 16.40 0.53
N ILE A 25 30.92 15.14 0.91
CA ILE A 25 31.66 14.74 2.10
C ILE A 25 32.67 13.65 1.71
N PRO A 26 33.97 13.78 2.06
CA PRO A 26 34.92 12.70 1.85
C PRO A 26 34.66 11.51 2.79
N ALA A 27 34.84 10.30 2.30
CA ALA A 27 34.68 9.09 3.10
C ALA A 27 35.88 8.87 4.02
N VAL A 28 35.60 8.74 5.32
CA VAL A 28 36.61 8.44 6.33
C VAL A 28 36.59 6.95 6.65
N LYS A 29 37.69 6.27 6.34
CA LYS A 29 37.89 4.87 6.70
C LYS A 29 38.45 4.77 8.12
N ILE A 30 37.84 3.92 8.95
CA ILE A 30 38.29 3.67 10.33
C ILE A 30 38.81 2.24 10.48
N ASN A 31 39.79 2.08 11.38
CA ASN A 31 40.35 0.78 11.77
C ASN A 31 40.17 0.47 13.27
N LEU A 32 39.62 1.43 14.03
CA LEU A 32 39.29 1.28 15.44
C LEU A 32 37.82 0.88 15.57
N PRO A 33 37.47 0.03 16.56
CA PRO A 33 36.10 -0.39 16.77
C PRO A 33 35.23 0.80 17.22
N VAL A 34 33.97 0.78 16.80
CA VAL A 34 32.91 1.69 17.28
C VAL A 34 31.90 0.86 18.06
N LYS A 35 31.60 1.28 19.28
CA LYS A 35 30.62 0.62 20.14
C LYS A 35 29.28 1.35 20.02
N ILE A 36 28.26 0.64 19.58
CA ILE A 36 26.92 1.21 19.38
C ILE A 36 26.20 1.37 20.72
N ASP A 37 26.53 2.42 21.45
CA ASP A 37 25.98 2.74 22.77
C ASP A 37 25.42 4.17 22.90
N ALA A 38 25.43 4.94 21.79
CA ALA A 38 24.98 6.32 21.71
C ALA A 38 25.81 7.28 22.58
N ASN A 39 27.12 7.00 22.69
CA ASN A 39 28.12 7.91 23.19
C ASN A 39 29.20 8.10 22.12
N LEU A 40 29.34 9.33 21.61
CA LEU A 40 30.27 9.62 20.50
C LEU A 40 31.69 9.90 21.01
N ASP A 41 32.15 9.16 22.01
CA ASP A 41 33.45 9.33 22.69
C ASP A 41 34.53 8.31 22.28
N ASP A 42 34.17 7.28 21.51
CA ASP A 42 35.13 6.36 20.90
C ASP A 42 36.24 7.10 20.13
N GLU A 43 37.47 6.60 20.24
CA GLU A 43 38.65 7.17 19.53
C GLU A 43 38.42 7.29 18.02
N ALA A 44 37.65 6.37 17.44
CA ALA A 44 37.28 6.38 16.02
C ALA A 44 36.53 7.67 15.61
N TRP A 45 35.76 8.28 16.51
CA TRP A 45 34.97 9.47 16.22
C TRP A 45 35.75 10.78 16.29
N LYS A 46 36.88 10.83 17.00
CA LYS A 46 37.58 12.09 17.34
C LYS A 46 38.11 12.83 16.11
N ASN A 47 38.64 12.10 15.13
CA ASN A 47 39.24 12.68 13.92
C ASN A 47 38.26 12.83 12.74
N ILE A 48 36.96 12.59 12.98
CA ILE A 48 35.92 12.74 11.95
C ILE A 48 35.25 14.09 12.11
N GLU A 49 35.43 14.95 11.11
CA GLU A 49 34.78 16.26 11.05
C GLU A 49 33.25 16.09 10.91
N PRO A 50 32.45 16.71 11.78
CA PRO A 50 31.00 16.65 11.69
C PRO A 50 30.48 17.57 10.57
N VAL A 51 29.46 17.10 9.87
CA VAL A 51 28.69 17.93 8.92
C VAL A 51 27.41 18.47 9.55
N GLY A 52 26.99 19.66 9.14
CA GLY A 52 25.80 20.34 9.68
C GLY A 52 25.07 21.19 8.65
N ASP A 53 24.46 22.28 9.13
CA ASP A 53 23.76 23.28 8.31
C ASP A 53 22.61 22.71 7.49
N PHE A 54 21.71 22.01 8.19
CA PHE A 54 20.48 21.47 7.61
C PHE A 54 19.54 22.61 7.22
N ILE A 55 18.81 22.41 6.13
CA ILE A 55 17.82 23.35 5.59
C ILE A 55 16.43 22.75 5.74
N THR A 56 15.48 23.54 6.20
CA THR A 56 14.07 23.16 6.30
C THR A 56 13.51 22.83 4.92
N ALA A 57 13.03 21.60 4.76
CA ALA A 57 12.31 21.12 3.58
C ALA A 57 10.80 21.32 3.72
N SER A 58 10.27 21.10 4.92
CA SER A 58 8.89 21.41 5.29
C SER A 58 8.82 21.86 6.75
N PRO A 59 7.90 22.74 7.15
CA PRO A 59 6.76 23.24 6.36
C PRO A 59 7.10 24.41 5.43
N VAL A 60 8.24 25.09 5.61
CA VAL A 60 8.65 26.23 4.79
C VAL A 60 10.02 25.98 4.21
N TYR A 61 10.07 25.66 2.92
CA TYR A 61 11.32 25.35 2.23
C TYR A 61 12.32 26.51 2.26
N GLY A 62 13.60 26.17 2.48
CA GLY A 62 14.74 27.05 2.19
C GLY A 62 15.28 27.86 3.38
N LYS A 63 14.70 27.72 4.58
CA LYS A 63 15.23 28.35 5.80
C LYS A 63 16.27 27.43 6.47
N PRO A 64 17.24 27.97 7.22
CA PRO A 64 18.05 27.17 8.13
C PRO A 64 17.16 26.38 9.11
N SER A 65 17.56 25.15 9.42
CA SER A 65 16.89 24.30 10.42
C SER A 65 16.74 25.04 11.74
N SER A 66 15.57 24.89 12.36
CA SER A 66 15.26 25.44 13.70
C SER A 66 16.15 24.85 14.80
N ARG A 67 16.65 23.62 14.60
CA ARG A 67 17.50 22.90 15.55
C ARG A 67 18.80 22.47 14.89
N LYS A 68 19.93 22.73 15.55
CA LYS A 68 21.26 22.34 15.07
C LYS A 68 21.38 20.81 15.09
N THR A 69 21.86 20.24 14.00
CA THR A 69 22.15 18.80 13.88
C THR A 69 23.56 18.65 13.31
N LEU A 70 24.37 17.81 13.95
CA LEU A 70 25.72 17.47 13.53
C LEU A 70 25.80 15.97 13.27
N VAL A 71 26.40 15.58 12.16
CA VAL A 71 26.52 14.18 11.75
C VAL A 71 27.96 13.83 11.42
N LYS A 72 28.45 12.73 11.96
CA LYS A 72 29.71 12.08 11.60
C LYS A 72 29.39 10.78 10.87
N ILE A 73 30.14 10.49 9.81
CA ILE A 73 30.00 9.26 9.02
C ILE A 73 31.37 8.67 8.75
N ALA A 74 31.48 7.36 8.92
CA ALA A 74 32.68 6.59 8.65
C ALA A 74 32.34 5.18 8.18
N TYR A 75 33.34 4.45 7.71
CA TYR A 75 33.19 3.05 7.31
C TYR A 75 34.43 2.22 7.62
N ASP A 76 34.24 0.92 7.75
CA ASP A 76 35.30 -0.09 7.72
C ASP A 76 35.01 -1.13 6.62
N ASN A 77 35.75 -2.23 6.59
CA ASN A 77 35.56 -3.30 5.60
C ASN A 77 34.26 -4.10 5.77
N THR A 78 33.48 -3.84 6.82
CA THR A 78 32.34 -4.65 7.25
C THR A 78 31.05 -3.84 7.43
N ALA A 79 31.13 -2.56 7.79
CA ALA A 79 29.98 -1.72 8.08
C ALA A 79 30.22 -0.23 7.84
N ILE A 80 29.10 0.49 7.75
CA ILE A 80 29.03 1.95 7.78
C ILE A 80 28.55 2.36 9.17
N TYR A 81 29.16 3.41 9.71
CA TYR A 81 28.85 3.97 11.01
C TYR A 81 28.39 5.41 10.85
N VAL A 82 27.26 5.74 11.48
CA VAL A 82 26.71 7.10 11.51
C VAL A 82 26.48 7.50 12.96
N GLY A 83 27.14 8.58 13.38
CA GLY A 83 26.94 9.22 14.67
C GLY A 83 26.30 10.59 14.49
N ALA A 84 25.09 10.79 14.98
CA ALA A 84 24.36 12.05 14.86
C ALA A 84 24.08 12.65 16.22
N TYR A 85 24.49 13.92 16.42
CA TYR A 85 24.16 14.73 17.59
C TYR A 85 23.13 15.77 17.19
N MET A 86 21.94 15.70 17.79
CA MET A 86 20.81 16.55 17.46
C MET A 86 20.51 17.43 18.66
N TYR A 87 20.92 18.70 18.57
CA TYR A 87 20.71 19.67 19.64
C TYR A 87 19.23 19.98 19.79
N ASP A 88 18.76 19.98 21.03
CA ASP A 88 17.41 20.38 21.40
C ASP A 88 17.31 20.56 22.91
N ASP A 89 16.23 21.17 23.36
CA ASP A 89 15.85 21.09 24.77
C ASP A 89 15.29 19.67 25.04
N PRO A 90 15.87 18.89 25.95
CA PRO A 90 15.40 17.54 26.28
C PRO A 90 13.92 17.46 26.67
N ALA A 91 13.33 18.55 27.18
CA ALA A 91 11.90 18.62 27.49
C ALA A 91 11.00 18.64 26.24
N ASN A 92 11.52 19.08 25.09
CA ASN A 92 10.79 19.19 23.83
C ASN A 92 10.93 17.96 22.92
N ILE A 93 11.92 17.11 23.18
CA ILE A 93 12.19 15.91 22.37
C ILE A 93 11.04 14.92 22.51
N ARG A 94 10.32 14.69 21.41
CA ARG A 94 9.19 13.76 21.38
C ARG A 94 9.72 12.33 21.28
N LYS A 95 9.18 11.44 22.11
CA LYS A 95 9.73 10.08 22.34
C LYS A 95 8.67 8.99 22.45
N GLN A 96 7.55 9.16 21.74
CA GLN A 96 6.56 8.08 21.65
C GLN A 96 7.23 6.81 21.12
N LEU A 97 7.04 5.73 21.87
CA LEU A 97 7.47 4.39 21.50
C LEU A 97 6.42 3.79 20.57
N THR A 98 6.89 3.19 19.48
CA THR A 98 6.08 2.61 18.41
C THR A 98 6.65 1.25 18.01
N ALA A 99 5.91 0.49 17.20
CA ALA A 99 6.47 -0.68 16.53
C ALA A 99 7.49 -0.25 15.45
N ARG A 100 8.42 -1.15 15.11
CA ARG A 100 9.34 -0.98 13.97
C ARG A 100 8.57 -0.55 12.72
N ASP A 101 9.14 0.35 11.93
CA ASP A 101 8.58 0.93 10.69
C ASP A 101 7.32 1.79 10.87
N VAL A 102 6.73 1.84 12.07
CA VAL A 102 5.56 2.67 12.39
C VAL A 102 6.03 3.99 13.02
N LEU A 103 6.73 4.81 12.23
CA LEU A 103 7.28 6.10 12.66
C LEU A 103 6.50 7.30 12.11
N ASP A 104 5.83 7.12 10.97
CA ASP A 104 5.15 8.22 10.29
C ASP A 104 3.92 8.73 11.09
N ARG A 105 3.79 10.06 11.18
CA ARG A 105 2.71 10.77 11.91
C ARG A 105 2.57 10.40 13.40
N GLN A 106 3.59 9.75 13.97
CA GLN A 106 3.71 9.50 15.40
C GLN A 106 4.34 10.71 16.08
N ASP A 107 4.11 10.87 17.38
CA ASP A 107 4.69 11.99 18.13
C ASP A 107 6.06 11.61 18.68
N VAL A 108 7.02 11.49 17.75
CA VAL A 108 8.41 11.11 18.01
C VAL A 108 9.35 11.86 17.06
N ASP A 109 10.50 12.30 17.56
CA ASP A 109 11.60 12.84 16.76
C ASP A 109 12.32 11.71 16.00
N ILE A 110 12.72 11.97 14.76
CA ILE A 110 13.32 10.95 13.87
C ILE A 110 14.58 11.50 13.21
N PHE A 111 15.64 10.70 13.20
CA PHE A 111 16.82 10.90 12.37
C PHE A 111 16.81 9.91 11.19
N VAL A 112 17.24 10.38 10.02
CA VAL A 112 17.21 9.62 8.77
C VAL A 112 18.55 9.77 8.06
N VAL A 113 19.07 8.65 7.53
CA VAL A 113 20.18 8.60 6.59
C VAL A 113 19.78 7.81 5.34
N GLY A 114 20.11 8.34 4.17
CA GLY A 114 19.82 7.74 2.87
C GLY A 114 21.07 7.53 2.02
N PHE A 115 21.16 6.38 1.34
CA PHE A 115 22.29 6.02 0.47
C PHE A 115 21.82 5.59 -0.93
N ASP A 116 22.26 6.30 -1.96
CA ASP A 116 22.25 5.83 -3.36
C ASP A 116 23.64 5.23 -3.66
N THR A 117 23.77 3.93 -3.41
CA THR A 117 25.04 3.20 -3.44
C THR A 117 25.57 2.90 -4.83
N TYR A 118 24.76 3.09 -5.87
CA TYR A 118 25.17 2.95 -7.27
C TYR A 118 25.36 4.30 -7.95
N HIS A 119 24.94 5.38 -7.30
CA HIS A 119 24.86 6.73 -7.87
C HIS A 119 24.00 6.74 -9.15
N ASP A 120 22.92 5.96 -9.15
CA ASP A 120 22.05 5.79 -10.32
C ASP A 120 20.88 6.79 -10.37
N ILE A 121 20.69 7.57 -9.29
CA ILE A 121 19.65 8.60 -9.12
C ILE A 121 18.23 8.01 -9.20
N GLN A 122 18.12 6.71 -8.99
CA GLN A 122 16.88 5.95 -9.12
C GLN A 122 16.57 5.14 -7.88
N ASN A 123 17.56 4.62 -7.17
CA ASN A 123 17.33 3.75 -6.01
C ASN A 123 18.17 4.21 -4.82
N ALA A 124 17.57 4.17 -3.64
CA ALA A 124 18.29 4.41 -2.40
C ALA A 124 17.77 3.56 -1.25
N PHE A 125 18.64 3.30 -0.29
CA PHE A 125 18.29 2.70 1.01
C PHE A 125 18.12 3.82 2.03
N ILE A 126 17.02 3.79 2.77
CA ILE A 126 16.71 4.77 3.81
C ILE A 126 16.70 4.04 5.15
N PHE A 127 17.45 4.56 6.11
CA PHE A 127 17.48 4.09 7.49
C PHE A 127 17.02 5.20 8.42
N ARG A 128 16.11 4.88 9.34
CA ARG A 128 15.48 5.83 10.25
C ARG A 128 15.60 5.31 11.67
N VAL A 129 15.92 6.20 12.61
CA VAL A 129 15.88 5.88 14.03
C VAL A 129 15.18 7.00 14.78
N SER A 130 14.26 6.61 15.66
CA SER A 130 13.53 7.55 16.50
C SER A 130 14.31 7.87 17.77
N ALA A 131 14.01 8.99 18.43
CA ALA A 131 14.60 9.32 19.73
C ALA A 131 14.37 8.22 20.80
N ALA A 132 13.34 7.38 20.63
CA ALA A 132 13.04 6.22 21.46
C ALA A 132 13.74 4.92 21.01
N ASN A 133 14.72 5.00 20.11
CA ASN A 133 15.44 3.88 19.48
C ASN A 133 14.51 2.88 18.77
N VAL A 134 13.43 3.36 18.16
CA VAL A 134 12.63 2.57 17.23
C VAL A 134 13.25 2.71 15.84
N GLN A 135 13.54 1.58 15.22
CA GLN A 135 14.11 1.51 13.88
C GLN A 135 12.98 1.56 12.83
N GLY A 136 13.29 2.13 11.67
CA GLY A 136 12.55 1.85 10.47
C GLY A 136 13.46 1.96 9.24
N ASP A 137 13.11 1.23 8.20
CA ASP A 137 13.87 1.26 6.95
C ASP A 137 12.97 1.13 5.73
N SER A 138 13.50 1.57 4.60
CA SER A 138 12.75 1.53 3.35
C SER A 138 13.67 1.60 2.15
N LYS A 139 13.16 1.10 1.03
CA LYS A 139 13.79 1.27 -0.26
C LYS A 139 13.06 2.34 -1.05
N LEU A 140 13.77 3.40 -1.40
CA LEU A 140 13.25 4.47 -2.23
C LEU A 140 13.58 4.18 -3.69
N SER A 141 12.58 4.16 -4.55
CA SER A 141 12.71 4.04 -5.99
C SER A 141 12.05 5.22 -6.69
N GLN A 142 12.74 5.83 -7.63
CA GLN A 142 12.30 7.01 -8.37
C GLN A 142 12.16 6.69 -9.86
N GLY A 143 10.96 6.96 -10.40
CA GLY A 143 10.65 6.89 -11.83
C GLY A 143 9.75 8.07 -12.23
N ALA A 144 8.57 7.79 -12.79
CA ALA A 144 7.56 8.82 -13.04
C ALA A 144 7.01 9.47 -11.74
N GLY A 145 7.14 8.78 -10.61
CA GLY A 145 6.94 9.29 -9.26
C GLY A 145 7.98 8.70 -8.29
N VAL A 146 7.89 9.09 -7.02
CA VAL A 146 8.69 8.50 -5.94
C VAL A 146 7.87 7.40 -5.27
N VAL A 147 8.43 6.19 -5.23
CA VAL A 147 7.88 5.04 -4.52
C VAL A 147 8.80 4.76 -3.35
N ASN A 148 8.24 4.66 -2.16
CA ASN A 148 8.99 4.29 -0.96
C ASN A 148 8.44 2.97 -0.44
N ASP A 149 9.17 1.87 -0.66
CA ASP A 149 8.84 0.55 -0.16
C ASP A 149 9.24 0.45 1.32
N LEU A 150 8.26 0.68 2.20
CA LEU A 150 8.36 0.53 3.65
C LEU A 150 8.33 -0.95 4.12
N THR A 151 8.22 -1.90 3.20
CA THR A 151 8.18 -3.34 3.52
C THR A 151 9.52 -4.04 3.33
N TRP A 152 10.51 -3.34 2.79
CA TRP A 152 11.91 -3.75 2.86
C TRP A 152 12.37 -3.74 4.32
N ASP A 153 12.93 -4.86 4.78
CA ASP A 153 13.33 -5.04 6.19
C ASP A 153 14.78 -5.53 6.28
N ALA A 154 15.67 -4.59 6.62
CA ALA A 154 17.10 -4.81 6.77
C ALA A 154 17.49 -5.12 8.22
N VAL A 155 18.54 -5.93 8.39
CA VAL A 155 19.13 -6.24 9.71
C VAL A 155 20.30 -5.30 9.98
N TRP A 156 20.11 -4.36 10.91
CA TRP A 156 21.09 -3.33 11.28
C TRP A 156 20.97 -2.94 12.76
N GLU A 157 22.00 -2.27 13.31
CA GLU A 157 22.08 -1.95 14.73
C GLU A 157 21.94 -0.44 14.98
N SER A 158 21.24 -0.06 16.05
CA SER A 158 21.17 1.33 16.50
C SER A 158 21.06 1.47 18.00
N LYS A 159 21.54 2.60 18.50
CA LYS A 159 21.29 3.07 19.85
C LYS A 159 20.98 4.56 19.83
N THR A 160 20.11 4.98 20.75
CA THR A 160 19.89 6.40 21.02
C THR A 160 20.03 6.68 22.50
N SER A 161 20.40 7.92 22.83
CA SER A 161 20.41 8.41 24.20
C SER A 161 20.04 9.90 24.25
N ILE A 162 19.28 10.28 25.26
CA ILE A 162 18.99 11.69 25.54
C ILE A 162 20.18 12.26 26.34
N LYS A 163 20.68 13.42 25.93
CA LYS A 163 21.76 14.17 26.60
C LYS A 163 21.16 15.44 27.23
N LYS A 164 22.00 16.27 27.86
CA LYS A 164 21.55 17.50 28.55
C LYS A 164 21.09 18.61 27.59
N ASP A 165 21.54 18.57 26.35
CA ASP A 165 21.38 19.61 25.32
C ASP A 165 20.91 19.04 23.97
N GLY A 166 20.35 17.82 23.98
CA GLY A 166 19.87 17.17 22.77
C GLY A 166 19.73 15.67 22.91
N TRP A 167 19.83 14.95 21.79
CA TRP A 167 19.91 13.50 21.76
C TRP A 167 20.89 13.02 20.71
N VAL A 168 21.42 11.82 20.95
CA VAL A 168 22.38 11.16 20.09
C VAL A 168 21.73 9.94 19.46
N ALA A 169 21.98 9.75 18.17
CA ALA A 169 21.75 8.50 17.46
C ALA A 169 23.09 7.94 16.98
N GLU A 170 23.29 6.65 17.20
CA GLU A 170 24.42 5.91 16.68
C GLU A 170 23.91 4.68 15.93
N ILE A 171 24.35 4.54 14.68
CA ILE A 171 23.83 3.58 13.72
C ILE A 171 24.99 2.83 13.11
N LYS A 172 24.85 1.50 13.02
CA LYS A 172 25.75 0.61 12.30
C LYS A 172 24.98 -0.18 11.26
N ILE A 173 25.33 0.04 10.00
CA ILE A 173 24.72 -0.63 8.85
C ILE A 173 25.76 -1.60 8.29
N PRO A 174 25.58 -2.91 8.46
CA PRO A 174 26.46 -3.89 7.83
C PRO A 174 26.47 -3.73 6.31
N LEU A 175 27.64 -3.85 5.68
CA LEU A 175 27.74 -3.84 4.21
C LEU A 175 26.97 -5.01 3.57
N SER A 176 26.68 -6.07 4.34
CA SER A 176 25.81 -7.17 3.91
C SER A 176 24.32 -6.81 3.85
N ALA A 177 23.88 -5.76 4.55
CA ALA A 177 22.49 -5.32 4.56
C ALA A 177 22.10 -4.54 3.29
N ILE A 178 23.07 -3.93 2.61
CA ILE A 178 22.85 -3.09 1.43
C ILE A 178 23.53 -3.66 0.18
N ARG A 179 23.15 -3.15 -0.99
CA ARG A 179 23.78 -3.49 -2.27
C ARG A 179 24.67 -2.35 -2.71
N PHE A 180 25.86 -2.63 -3.26
CA PHE A 180 26.76 -1.61 -3.78
C PHE A 180 27.73 -2.21 -4.81
N SER A 181 28.33 -1.36 -5.65
CA SER A 181 29.18 -1.80 -6.75
C SER A 181 30.50 -2.43 -6.29
N LYS A 182 31.12 -3.27 -7.11
CA LYS A 182 32.52 -3.72 -6.90
C LYS A 182 33.48 -2.83 -7.71
N LYS A 183 33.68 -1.60 -7.25
CA LYS A 183 34.66 -0.64 -7.80
C LYS A 183 35.72 -0.34 -6.74
N ASP A 184 36.95 -0.08 -7.17
CA ASP A 184 38.07 0.22 -6.26
C ASP A 184 37.85 1.51 -5.48
N VAL A 185 37.34 2.54 -6.16
CA VAL A 185 36.89 3.80 -5.59
C VAL A 185 35.47 4.09 -6.07
N GLN A 186 34.59 4.47 -5.15
CA GLN A 186 33.18 4.69 -5.41
C GLN A 186 32.68 5.96 -4.74
N ASP A 187 31.76 6.63 -5.41
CA ASP A 187 31.01 7.76 -4.87
C ASP A 187 29.54 7.34 -4.76
N TRP A 188 28.94 7.58 -3.60
CA TRP A 188 27.53 7.25 -3.34
C TRP A 188 26.73 8.55 -3.18
N GLY A 189 25.47 8.56 -3.63
CA GLY A 189 24.55 9.62 -3.26
C GLY A 189 24.22 9.51 -1.77
N LEU A 190 24.16 10.65 -1.08
CA LEU A 190 23.99 10.73 0.36
C LEU A 190 23.06 11.87 0.74
N ASN A 191 22.16 11.60 1.67
CA ASN A 191 21.47 12.67 2.39
C ASN A 191 21.16 12.28 3.84
N PHE A 192 21.02 13.30 4.67
CA PHE A 192 20.58 13.17 6.05
C PHE A 192 19.34 14.02 6.25
N ALA A 193 18.42 13.56 7.08
CA ALA A 193 17.27 14.36 7.49
C ALA A 193 16.98 14.20 8.98
N ARG A 194 16.42 15.24 9.59
CA ARG A 194 15.83 15.19 10.92
C ARG A 194 14.39 15.66 10.81
N PHE A 195 13.47 14.84 11.35
CA PHE A 195 12.13 15.27 11.65
C PHE A 195 12.05 15.70 13.11
N THR A 196 12.03 17.02 13.32
CA THR A 196 11.86 17.62 14.64
C THR A 196 10.36 17.73 14.90
N ARG A 197 9.84 16.82 15.71
CA ARG A 197 8.40 16.62 15.80
C ARG A 197 7.71 17.78 16.49
N ASN A 198 8.36 18.39 17.48
CA ASN A 198 7.80 19.50 18.23
C ASN A 198 7.43 20.69 17.33
N GLU A 199 8.30 21.09 16.39
CA GLU A 199 8.08 22.15 15.40
C GLU A 199 7.34 21.65 14.15
N ASN A 200 7.18 20.34 14.02
CA ASN A 200 6.71 19.63 12.81
C ASN A 200 7.57 19.99 11.58
N GLU A 201 8.88 20.06 11.80
CA GLU A 201 9.86 20.48 10.81
C GLU A 201 10.63 19.26 10.27
N ASN A 202 10.64 19.11 8.94
CA ASN A 202 11.60 18.26 8.26
C ASN A 202 12.76 19.13 7.80
N SER A 203 13.95 18.84 8.30
CA SER A 203 15.20 19.48 7.90
C SER A 203 16.09 18.47 7.20
N ILE A 204 16.79 18.89 6.15
CA ILE A 204 17.57 18.03 5.27
C ILE A 204 18.96 18.63 5.07
N TRP A 205 20.00 17.80 5.04
CA TRP A 205 21.38 18.26 4.88
C TRP A 205 21.64 18.86 3.49
N ASN A 206 21.39 18.11 2.40
CA ASN A 206 21.41 18.66 1.04
C ASN A 206 19.98 19.02 0.61
N PRO A 207 19.66 20.31 0.36
CA PRO A 207 18.29 20.77 0.14
C PRO A 207 17.62 20.14 -1.09
N ILE A 208 16.35 19.78 -0.96
CA ILE A 208 15.53 19.20 -2.03
C ILE A 208 14.45 20.22 -2.39
N ASN A 209 14.58 20.87 -3.55
CA ASN A 209 13.67 21.92 -3.97
C ASN A 209 12.31 21.33 -4.36
N PRO A 210 11.20 21.71 -3.69
CA PRO A 210 9.88 21.14 -3.98
C PRO A 210 9.32 21.55 -5.35
N ASN A 211 9.90 22.56 -6.01
CA ASN A 211 9.51 22.96 -7.37
C ASN A 211 10.18 22.11 -8.46
N VAL A 212 11.18 21.30 -8.09
CA VAL A 212 11.90 20.39 -9.00
C VAL A 212 11.40 18.97 -8.72
N SER A 213 10.90 18.30 -9.76
CA SER A 213 10.45 16.92 -9.64
C SER A 213 11.64 15.97 -9.45
N GLY A 214 11.51 15.07 -8.49
CA GLY A 214 12.50 14.05 -8.15
C GLY A 214 13.36 14.44 -6.95
N GLU A 215 13.49 13.53 -6.00
CA GLU A 215 14.23 13.68 -4.76
C GLU A 215 15.70 13.27 -4.91
N LEU A 216 15.97 12.07 -5.47
CA LEU A 216 17.32 11.50 -5.53
C LEU A 216 18.31 12.32 -6.37
N ASN A 217 17.82 13.02 -7.40
CA ASN A 217 18.65 13.88 -8.26
C ASN A 217 19.11 15.17 -7.57
N GLN A 218 18.65 15.39 -6.33
CA GLN A 218 18.99 16.54 -5.51
C GLN A 218 19.73 16.12 -4.22
N TRP A 219 20.24 14.89 -4.14
CA TRP A 219 21.05 14.44 -3.00
C TRP A 219 22.50 14.93 -3.10
N GLY A 220 23.17 14.98 -1.94
CA GLY A 220 24.61 15.23 -1.88
C GLY A 220 25.42 13.98 -2.25
N ILE A 221 26.74 14.06 -2.11
CA ILE A 221 27.65 12.98 -2.51
C ILE A 221 28.60 12.60 -1.37
N TRP A 222 28.73 11.30 -1.09
CA TRP A 222 29.76 10.74 -0.24
C TRP A 222 30.88 10.18 -1.12
N THR A 223 32.06 10.80 -1.08
CA THR A 223 33.11 10.59 -2.08
C THR A 223 34.27 9.74 -1.58
N GLY A 224 34.89 8.97 -2.47
CA GLY A 224 36.16 8.30 -2.19
C GLY A 224 36.06 7.04 -1.32
N LEU A 225 34.92 6.36 -1.32
CA LEU A 225 34.79 5.04 -0.68
C LEU A 225 35.70 4.05 -1.40
N HIS A 226 36.66 3.49 -0.69
CA HIS A 226 37.63 2.56 -1.25
C HIS A 226 37.90 1.38 -0.31
N ASN A 227 38.41 0.27 -0.89
CA ASN A 227 38.71 -0.95 -0.16
C ASN A 227 37.49 -1.53 0.59
N ILE A 228 36.32 -1.50 -0.05
CA ILE A 228 35.09 -2.19 0.37
C ILE A 228 34.72 -3.23 -0.68
N GLU A 229 34.39 -4.44 -0.25
CA GLU A 229 33.97 -5.52 -1.15
C GLU A 229 32.55 -5.97 -0.80
N PRO A 230 31.65 -6.15 -1.79
CA PRO A 230 30.34 -6.72 -1.55
C PRO A 230 30.46 -8.10 -0.89
N PRO A 231 29.99 -8.27 0.36
CA PRO A 231 30.14 -9.55 1.04
C PRO A 231 29.16 -10.58 0.47
N THR A 232 29.37 -11.87 0.76
CA THR A 232 28.36 -12.90 0.49
C THR A 232 27.10 -12.60 1.30
N ARG A 233 26.01 -12.27 0.62
CA ARG A 233 24.71 -11.99 1.25
C ARG A 233 23.86 -13.22 1.17
N LEU A 234 23.88 -14.06 2.19
CA LEU A 234 23.07 -15.26 2.26
C LEU A 234 22.47 -15.37 3.64
N SER A 235 21.14 -15.25 3.73
CA SER A 235 20.41 -15.39 4.97
C SER A 235 19.29 -16.42 4.87
N PHE A 236 19.03 -17.07 5.99
CA PHE A 236 17.97 -18.04 6.17
C PHE A 236 17.07 -17.60 7.33
N LEU A 237 15.77 -17.70 7.13
CA LEU A 237 14.72 -17.39 8.10
C LEU A 237 13.82 -18.63 8.24
N PRO A 238 14.31 -19.75 8.81
CA PRO A 238 13.46 -20.86 9.17
C PRO A 238 12.40 -20.40 10.16
N TYR A 239 11.20 -20.95 10.02
CA TYR A 239 10.11 -20.69 10.94
C TYR A 239 9.34 -21.96 11.28
N LEU A 240 8.77 -21.96 12.47
CA LEU A 240 7.82 -22.96 12.94
C LEU A 240 6.59 -22.23 13.48
N SER A 241 5.40 -22.73 13.15
CA SER A 241 4.15 -22.23 13.71
C SER A 241 3.23 -23.36 14.15
N GLY A 242 2.52 -23.09 15.24
CA GLY A 242 1.54 -24.00 15.82
C GLY A 242 0.37 -23.22 16.38
N GLY A 243 -0.82 -23.80 16.38
CA GLY A 243 -1.99 -23.15 16.93
C GLY A 243 -3.22 -24.03 16.98
N ILE A 244 -4.28 -23.47 17.55
CA ILE A 244 -5.58 -24.10 17.70
C ILE A 244 -6.63 -23.10 17.23
N ARG A 245 -7.53 -23.55 16.36
CA ARG A 245 -8.71 -22.80 15.93
C ARG A 245 -9.95 -23.57 16.35
N VAL A 246 -10.88 -22.88 17.01
CA VAL A 246 -12.19 -23.38 17.39
C VAL A 246 -13.24 -22.57 16.64
N SER A 247 -13.99 -23.22 15.76
CA SER A 247 -15.01 -22.57 14.93
C SER A 247 -16.39 -23.11 15.26
N PRO A 248 -17.38 -22.25 15.55
CA PRO A 248 -18.75 -22.68 15.78
C PRO A 248 -19.41 -23.12 14.46
N THR A 249 -20.20 -24.19 14.51
CA THR A 249 -21.02 -24.70 13.41
C THR A 249 -22.43 -25.02 13.89
N SER A 250 -23.36 -25.31 12.97
CA SER A 250 -24.72 -25.72 13.33
C SER A 250 -24.79 -27.02 14.14
N ARG A 251 -23.71 -27.81 14.17
CA ARG A 251 -23.61 -29.09 14.89
C ARG A 251 -22.65 -29.04 16.09
N GLY A 252 -22.28 -27.84 16.54
CA GLY A 252 -21.32 -27.62 17.64
C GLY A 252 -19.98 -27.06 17.17
N ASN A 253 -18.95 -27.15 18.00
CA ASN A 253 -17.63 -26.57 17.70
C ASN A 253 -16.72 -27.55 16.96
N VAL A 254 -16.07 -27.08 15.90
CA VAL A 254 -15.00 -27.80 15.20
C VAL A 254 -13.67 -27.25 15.68
N THR A 255 -12.80 -28.14 16.17
CA THR A 255 -11.44 -27.78 16.60
C THR A 255 -10.44 -28.23 15.54
N GLU A 256 -9.61 -27.31 15.07
CA GLU A 256 -8.55 -27.54 14.11
C GLU A 256 -7.18 -27.24 14.74
N TYR A 257 -6.25 -28.18 14.61
CA TYR A 257 -4.86 -27.98 14.99
C TYR A 257 -4.06 -27.46 13.80
N LEU A 258 -3.52 -26.27 13.95
CA LEU A 258 -2.72 -25.58 12.94
C LEU A 258 -1.24 -25.91 13.17
N LYS A 259 -0.56 -26.34 12.12
CA LYS A 259 0.89 -26.62 12.13
C LYS A 259 1.49 -26.23 10.79
N SER A 260 2.56 -25.45 10.81
CA SER A 260 3.34 -25.13 9.62
C SER A 260 4.83 -25.04 9.98
N GLY A 261 5.66 -25.33 8.99
CA GLY A 261 7.10 -25.19 9.07
C GLY A 261 7.63 -24.88 7.68
N GLY A 262 8.49 -23.88 7.60
CA GLY A 262 9.02 -23.41 6.32
C GLY A 262 10.27 -22.60 6.53
N MET A 263 10.76 -22.00 5.44
CA MET A 263 11.99 -21.22 5.47
C MET A 263 11.97 -20.19 4.36
N ASP A 264 12.35 -18.97 4.70
CA ASP A 264 12.68 -17.96 3.71
C ASP A 264 14.20 -17.91 3.53
N VAL A 265 14.64 -17.71 2.29
CA VAL A 265 16.05 -17.60 1.89
C VAL A 265 16.22 -16.32 1.11
N LYS A 266 17.20 -15.50 1.48
CA LYS A 266 17.63 -14.34 0.69
C LYS A 266 19.09 -14.52 0.29
N TYR A 267 19.36 -14.57 -1.01
CA TYR A 267 20.69 -14.76 -1.56
C TYR A 267 21.04 -13.66 -2.57
N GLY A 268 21.98 -12.80 -2.22
CA GLY A 268 22.59 -11.83 -3.14
C GLY A 268 23.62 -12.53 -4.02
N ILE A 269 23.19 -12.97 -5.21
CA ILE A 269 24.02 -13.70 -6.19
C ILE A 269 25.27 -12.90 -6.59
N ASN A 270 25.12 -11.58 -6.75
CA ASN A 270 26.21 -10.64 -6.94
C ASN A 270 25.81 -9.27 -6.39
N GLU A 271 26.56 -8.21 -6.69
CA GLU A 271 26.22 -6.85 -6.24
C GLU A 271 24.80 -6.46 -6.67
N SER A 272 24.45 -6.74 -7.90
CA SER A 272 23.24 -6.27 -8.59
C SER A 272 21.99 -7.10 -8.33
N PHE A 273 22.14 -8.42 -8.22
CA PHE A 273 21.04 -9.39 -8.28
C PHE A 273 20.83 -10.11 -6.96
N THR A 274 19.57 -10.36 -6.63
CA THR A 274 19.15 -11.10 -5.44
C THR A 274 18.06 -12.10 -5.78
N LEU A 275 18.14 -13.23 -5.10
CA LEU A 275 17.19 -14.32 -5.10
C LEU A 275 16.50 -14.36 -3.72
N ASP A 276 15.22 -14.02 -3.68
CA ASP A 276 14.37 -14.22 -2.51
C ASP A 276 13.50 -15.45 -2.74
N MET A 277 13.47 -16.38 -1.81
CA MET A 277 12.70 -17.62 -1.92
C MET A 277 11.96 -17.88 -0.62
N THR A 278 10.73 -18.34 -0.71
CA THR A 278 9.95 -18.85 0.43
C THR A 278 9.52 -20.28 0.17
N LEU A 279 9.76 -21.16 1.14
CA LEU A 279 9.38 -22.57 1.12
C LEU A 279 8.23 -22.79 2.08
N ILE A 280 7.12 -23.34 1.59
CA ILE A 280 5.88 -23.58 2.35
C ILE A 280 5.51 -22.31 3.15
N PRO A 281 5.12 -21.20 2.51
CA PRO A 281 4.84 -19.97 3.23
C PRO A 281 3.62 -20.12 4.17
N ASP A 282 3.69 -19.52 5.37
CA ASP A 282 2.58 -19.42 6.33
C ASP A 282 2.01 -18.01 6.38
N PHE A 283 0.70 -17.91 6.24
CA PHE A 283 -0.05 -16.65 6.18
C PHE A 283 -0.99 -16.45 7.38
N ALA A 284 -0.97 -17.33 8.38
CA ALA A 284 -1.93 -17.25 9.49
C ALA A 284 -1.77 -15.98 10.36
N GLN A 285 -0.58 -15.35 10.37
CA GLN A 285 -0.24 -14.23 11.25
C GLN A 285 -0.38 -12.84 10.59
N VAL A 286 -1.10 -12.73 9.47
CA VAL A 286 -1.42 -11.43 8.86
C VAL A 286 -2.75 -10.90 9.37
N GLN A 287 -2.98 -9.60 9.27
CA GLN A 287 -4.27 -8.99 9.63
C GLN A 287 -5.43 -9.61 8.84
N SER A 288 -6.61 -9.69 9.46
CA SER A 288 -7.83 -10.13 8.79
C SER A 288 -8.26 -9.15 7.69
N ASP A 289 -8.84 -9.69 6.60
CA ASP A 289 -9.29 -8.90 5.46
C ASP A 289 -10.47 -7.99 5.83
N ASN A 290 -10.50 -6.79 5.25
CA ASN A 290 -11.59 -5.83 5.42
C ASN A 290 -12.77 -6.19 4.51
N VAL A 291 -13.38 -7.36 4.75
CA VAL A 291 -14.56 -7.81 4.00
C VAL A 291 -15.73 -6.84 4.22
N PHE A 292 -16.48 -6.61 3.16
CA PHE A 292 -17.68 -5.76 3.11
C PHE A 292 -18.75 -6.38 2.21
N LEU A 293 -19.99 -5.87 2.32
CA LEU A 293 -21.09 -6.31 1.48
C LEU A 293 -20.92 -5.74 0.08
N ASN A 294 -20.50 -6.57 -0.87
CA ASN A 294 -20.38 -6.17 -2.26
C ASN A 294 -21.73 -6.30 -2.99
N LEU A 295 -22.33 -5.15 -3.33
CA LEU A 295 -23.60 -5.08 -4.08
C LEU A 295 -23.40 -4.94 -5.60
N SER A 296 -22.14 -4.89 -6.05
CA SER A 296 -21.79 -4.79 -7.46
C SER A 296 -21.54 -6.19 -8.06
N PRO A 297 -21.73 -6.36 -9.38
CA PRO A 297 -21.40 -7.62 -10.06
C PRO A 297 -19.88 -7.81 -10.26
N PHE A 298 -19.06 -6.86 -9.82
CA PHE A 298 -17.62 -6.91 -9.98
C PHE A 298 -16.96 -7.55 -8.78
N GLN A 299 -15.86 -8.26 -8.99
CA GLN A 299 -15.02 -8.68 -7.87
C GLN A 299 -14.37 -7.44 -7.21
N VAL A 300 -13.97 -7.62 -5.95
CA VAL A 300 -13.29 -6.60 -5.15
C VAL A 300 -11.79 -6.89 -5.10
N LYS A 301 -10.97 -5.84 -5.11
CA LYS A 301 -9.52 -5.93 -4.88
C LYS A 301 -9.23 -5.77 -3.39
N PHE A 302 -8.44 -6.68 -2.81
CA PHE A 302 -7.98 -6.58 -1.42
C PHE A 302 -6.47 -6.35 -1.38
N ASP A 303 -5.99 -5.58 -0.41
CA ASP A 303 -4.55 -5.43 -0.18
C ASP A 303 -3.92 -6.75 0.27
N ASP A 304 -2.65 -6.97 -0.03
CA ASP A 304 -1.90 -8.12 0.47
C ASP A 304 -1.05 -7.72 1.66
N TYR A 305 -1.05 -8.54 2.71
CA TYR A 305 -0.31 -8.30 3.95
C TYR A 305 0.78 -9.36 4.18
N ARG A 306 1.01 -10.26 3.21
CA ARG A 306 1.98 -11.34 3.30
C ARG A 306 3.37 -10.80 2.93
N PRO A 307 4.37 -10.79 3.83
CA PRO A 307 5.65 -10.09 3.62
C PRO A 307 6.37 -10.43 2.31
N PHE A 308 6.43 -11.72 1.94
CA PHE A 308 7.07 -12.14 0.69
C PHE A 308 6.43 -11.51 -0.57
N PHE A 309 5.12 -11.25 -0.56
CA PHE A 309 4.37 -10.70 -1.68
C PHE A 309 4.24 -9.18 -1.66
N THR A 310 4.74 -8.52 -0.61
CA THR A 310 4.75 -7.06 -0.49
C THR A 310 6.16 -6.49 -0.70
N GLU A 311 7.16 -7.15 -0.10
CA GLU A 311 8.57 -6.71 -0.13
C GLU A 311 9.20 -6.80 -1.52
N GLY A 312 9.85 -5.73 -1.97
CA GLY A 312 10.67 -5.74 -3.18
C GLY A 312 9.88 -6.03 -4.46
N THR A 313 8.64 -5.56 -4.51
CA THR A 313 7.70 -5.83 -5.62
C THR A 313 7.63 -4.73 -6.65
N GLU A 314 8.41 -3.65 -6.49
CA GLU A 314 8.30 -2.43 -7.29
C GLU A 314 8.58 -2.70 -8.77
N LEU A 315 9.56 -3.57 -9.06
CA LEU A 315 9.88 -3.98 -10.42
C LEU A 315 8.73 -4.82 -11.04
N PHE A 316 8.16 -5.76 -10.28
CA PHE A 316 7.05 -6.64 -10.73
C PHE A 316 5.72 -5.88 -10.91
N ASN A 317 5.55 -4.76 -10.21
CA ASN A 317 4.35 -3.94 -10.26
C ASN A 317 4.38 -2.84 -11.33
N LYS A 318 5.48 -2.70 -12.11
CA LYS A 318 5.64 -1.67 -13.15
C LYS A 318 4.45 -1.56 -14.11
N ALA A 319 3.95 -2.69 -14.60
CA ALA A 319 2.82 -2.75 -15.53
C ALA A 319 1.45 -2.83 -14.82
N GLY A 320 1.41 -2.90 -13.48
CA GLY A 320 0.16 -3.14 -12.73
C GLY A 320 -0.47 -4.50 -13.01
N LEU A 321 0.33 -5.51 -13.38
CA LEU A 321 -0.11 -6.87 -13.72
C LEU A 321 0.15 -7.89 -12.60
N PHE A 322 0.55 -7.43 -11.41
CA PHE A 322 0.82 -8.29 -10.26
C PHE A 322 -0.13 -7.99 -9.09
N TYR A 323 -1.15 -8.82 -9.00
CA TYR A 323 -2.11 -8.92 -7.91
C TYR A 323 -1.85 -10.23 -7.18
N SER A 324 -0.92 -10.17 -6.23
CA SER A 324 -0.39 -11.34 -5.50
C SER A 324 -1.44 -12.18 -4.79
N ARG A 325 -2.60 -11.61 -4.43
CA ARG A 325 -3.74 -12.34 -3.84
C ARG A 325 -4.31 -13.44 -4.75
N ARG A 326 -4.05 -13.42 -6.06
CA ARG A 326 -4.34 -14.56 -6.96
C ARG A 326 -3.57 -15.82 -6.61
N ILE A 327 -2.43 -15.67 -5.93
CA ILE A 327 -1.54 -16.74 -5.55
C ILE A 327 -1.90 -17.17 -4.13
N GLY A 328 -2.36 -18.41 -3.99
CA GLY A 328 -2.85 -18.94 -2.71
C GLY A 328 -4.32 -18.60 -2.41
N ASP A 329 -5.07 -18.13 -3.42
CA ASP A 329 -6.50 -17.89 -3.35
C ASP A 329 -7.30 -19.17 -3.04
N ALA A 330 -8.57 -19.03 -2.72
CA ALA A 330 -9.47 -20.17 -2.52
C ALA A 330 -9.50 -21.08 -3.78
N PRO A 331 -9.49 -22.41 -3.61
CA PRO A 331 -9.58 -23.33 -4.75
C PRO A 331 -10.81 -23.04 -5.60
N ARG A 332 -10.63 -22.95 -6.93
CA ARG A 332 -11.70 -22.46 -7.83
C ARG A 332 -12.96 -23.33 -7.83
N GLN A 333 -12.84 -24.61 -7.51
CA GLN A 333 -13.99 -25.53 -7.42
C GLN A 333 -14.46 -25.77 -5.97
N ALA A 334 -13.93 -25.05 -4.97
CA ALA A 334 -14.36 -25.21 -3.57
C ALA A 334 -15.86 -24.96 -3.41
N ASN A 335 -16.39 -23.90 -4.06
CA ASN A 335 -17.82 -23.58 -4.04
C ASN A 335 -18.66 -24.63 -4.80
N SER A 336 -18.16 -25.16 -5.92
CA SER A 336 -18.83 -26.25 -6.64
C SER A 336 -18.98 -27.49 -5.77
N VAL A 337 -17.97 -27.82 -4.95
CA VAL A 337 -18.07 -28.91 -3.96
C VAL A 337 -19.13 -28.61 -2.90
N LEU A 338 -19.17 -27.39 -2.36
CA LEU A 338 -20.19 -27.01 -1.39
C LEU A 338 -21.60 -27.11 -1.98
N ASN A 339 -21.82 -26.60 -3.19
CA ASN A 339 -23.12 -26.62 -3.85
C ASN A 339 -23.62 -28.04 -4.16
N ASN A 340 -22.71 -28.94 -4.57
CA ASN A 340 -23.08 -30.30 -4.97
C ASN A 340 -23.22 -31.28 -3.80
N TYR A 341 -22.47 -31.06 -2.70
CA TYR A 341 -22.34 -32.04 -1.61
C TYR A 341 -22.64 -31.48 -0.20
N GLY A 342 -22.80 -30.17 -0.02
CA GLY A 342 -22.99 -29.53 1.28
C GLY A 342 -24.30 -29.92 1.96
N ASP A 343 -25.40 -29.89 1.20
CA ASP A 343 -26.75 -30.21 1.67
C ASP A 343 -27.22 -31.60 1.22
N ASN A 344 -26.33 -32.40 0.61
CA ASN A 344 -26.68 -33.73 0.12
C ASN A 344 -26.63 -34.76 1.27
N PRO A 345 -27.75 -35.41 1.64
CA PRO A 345 -27.78 -36.33 2.78
C PRO A 345 -26.96 -37.61 2.57
N GLN A 346 -26.65 -37.98 1.32
CA GLN A 346 -25.81 -39.14 1.00
C GLN A 346 -24.33 -38.90 1.32
N TYR A 347 -23.90 -37.64 1.34
CA TYR A 347 -22.48 -37.30 1.40
C TYR A 347 -22.16 -36.41 2.60
N LYS A 348 -20.97 -36.60 3.17
CA LYS A 348 -20.41 -35.74 4.23
C LYS A 348 -19.09 -35.17 3.76
N ILE A 349 -18.98 -33.84 3.71
CA ILE A 349 -17.71 -33.17 3.43
C ILE A 349 -16.78 -33.38 4.64
N ILE A 350 -15.69 -34.12 4.44
CA ILE A 350 -14.66 -34.36 5.47
C ILE A 350 -13.64 -33.23 5.47
N LYS A 351 -13.28 -32.74 4.28
CA LYS A 351 -12.32 -31.65 4.10
C LYS A 351 -12.62 -30.92 2.80
N ASN A 352 -12.74 -29.60 2.84
CA ASN A 352 -12.75 -28.76 1.65
C ASN A 352 -11.76 -27.60 1.88
N PRO A 353 -10.57 -27.60 1.25
CA PRO A 353 -9.57 -26.56 1.49
C PRO A 353 -10.11 -25.18 1.14
N GLY A 354 -10.04 -24.22 2.08
CA GLY A 354 -10.44 -22.83 1.85
C GLY A 354 -9.35 -21.94 1.24
N ILE A 355 -8.11 -22.41 1.23
CA ILE A 355 -6.94 -21.72 0.66
C ILE A 355 -6.07 -22.70 -0.12
N THR A 356 -5.47 -22.23 -1.21
CA THR A 356 -4.53 -23.05 -2.00
C THR A 356 -3.14 -22.96 -1.40
N ARG A 357 -2.56 -24.10 -0.99
CA ARG A 357 -1.19 -24.13 -0.44
C ARG A 357 -0.14 -23.98 -1.53
N LEU A 358 0.95 -23.30 -1.21
CA LEU A 358 2.13 -23.19 -2.08
C LEU A 358 3.19 -24.22 -1.70
N TYR A 359 3.90 -24.72 -2.70
CA TYR A 359 5.18 -25.40 -2.47
C TYR A 359 6.28 -24.38 -2.21
N ASN A 360 6.36 -23.37 -3.08
CA ASN A 360 7.33 -22.30 -2.97
C ASN A 360 6.87 -21.05 -3.73
N ALA A 361 7.54 -19.94 -3.45
CA ALA A 361 7.62 -18.81 -4.35
C ALA A 361 9.04 -18.23 -4.36
N THR A 362 9.44 -17.66 -5.49
CA THR A 362 10.80 -17.21 -5.75
C THR A 362 10.77 -15.91 -6.56
N LYS A 363 11.60 -14.94 -6.15
CA LYS A 363 11.88 -13.69 -6.85
C LYS A 363 13.36 -13.63 -7.15
N PHE A 364 13.72 -13.40 -8.40
CA PHE A 364 15.05 -12.99 -8.81
C PHE A 364 14.96 -11.57 -9.34
N SER A 365 15.69 -10.62 -8.76
CA SER A 365 15.60 -9.22 -9.20
C SER A 365 16.90 -8.46 -9.01
N GLY A 366 17.16 -7.51 -9.91
CA GLY A 366 18.34 -6.66 -9.86
C GLY A 366 18.46 -5.74 -11.07
N ARG A 367 19.50 -4.90 -11.09
CA ARG A 367 19.83 -4.02 -12.22
C ARG A 367 21.27 -4.22 -12.69
N THR A 368 21.48 -4.27 -13.99
CA THR A 368 22.83 -4.30 -14.58
C THR A 368 23.49 -2.92 -14.50
N LYS A 369 24.81 -2.86 -14.77
CA LYS A 369 25.57 -1.59 -14.86
C LYS A 369 25.02 -0.63 -15.95
N GLY A 370 24.32 -1.15 -16.96
CA GLY A 370 23.64 -0.36 -17.99
C GLY A 370 22.24 0.11 -17.58
N ASN A 371 21.87 0.02 -16.30
CA ASN A 371 20.56 0.35 -15.74
C ASN A 371 19.38 -0.50 -16.26
N LEU A 372 19.64 -1.65 -16.88
CA LEU A 372 18.60 -2.62 -17.22
C LEU A 372 18.20 -3.38 -15.95
N GLY A 373 16.96 -3.17 -15.50
CA GLY A 373 16.31 -3.95 -14.46
C GLY A 373 15.79 -5.26 -15.03
N ILE A 374 16.10 -6.37 -14.36
CA ILE A 374 15.59 -7.69 -14.70
C ILE A 374 14.91 -8.24 -13.45
N GLY A 375 13.65 -8.64 -13.59
CA GLY A 375 12.85 -9.26 -12.55
C GLY A 375 12.24 -10.57 -13.07
N ILE A 376 12.40 -11.65 -12.34
CA ILE A 376 11.77 -12.95 -12.59
C ILE A 376 11.08 -13.39 -11.31
N PHE A 377 9.78 -13.63 -11.37
CA PHE A 377 8.99 -14.17 -10.27
C PHE A 377 8.44 -15.53 -10.70
N ASN A 378 8.50 -16.50 -9.79
CA ASN A 378 7.88 -17.80 -9.94
C ASN A 378 7.15 -18.21 -8.65
N ALA A 379 5.97 -18.79 -8.75
CA ALA A 379 5.32 -19.45 -7.63
C ALA A 379 4.62 -20.73 -8.10
N VAL A 380 4.70 -21.79 -7.28
CA VAL A 380 4.06 -23.07 -7.60
C VAL A 380 3.09 -23.43 -6.49
N SER A 381 1.81 -23.59 -6.85
CA SER A 381 0.77 -24.06 -5.95
C SER A 381 0.59 -25.57 -6.02
N ALA A 382 0.31 -26.18 -4.87
CA ALA A 382 0.01 -27.58 -4.76
C ALA A 382 -1.41 -27.87 -5.26
N PRO A 383 -1.67 -29.05 -5.87
CA PRO A 383 -3.02 -29.45 -6.23
C PRO A 383 -3.87 -29.66 -4.96
N MET A 384 -5.05 -29.05 -4.91
CA MET A 384 -5.97 -29.14 -3.78
C MET A 384 -7.06 -30.17 -4.06
N TYR A 385 -7.42 -30.92 -3.02
CA TYR A 385 -8.47 -31.92 -3.09
C TYR A 385 -9.46 -31.75 -1.94
N ALA A 386 -10.75 -31.74 -2.28
CA ALA A 386 -11.81 -31.95 -1.31
C ALA A 386 -11.99 -33.44 -1.05
N LYS A 387 -12.21 -33.83 0.20
CA LYS A 387 -12.54 -35.20 0.62
C LYS A 387 -14.00 -35.26 1.03
N ILE A 388 -14.73 -36.19 0.43
CA ILE A 388 -16.16 -36.40 0.67
C ILE A 388 -16.35 -37.87 1.05
N ARG A 389 -17.14 -38.13 2.08
CA ARG A 389 -17.50 -39.47 2.55
C ARG A 389 -18.91 -39.80 2.10
N ASP A 390 -19.11 -40.93 1.46
CA ASP A 390 -20.44 -41.52 1.28
C ASP A 390 -20.90 -42.08 2.63
N VAL A 391 -22.08 -41.66 3.09
CA VAL A 391 -22.60 -41.98 4.43
C VAL A 391 -23.06 -43.44 4.52
N ALA A 392 -23.56 -44.02 3.43
CA ALA A 392 -24.08 -45.39 3.41
C ALA A 392 -22.94 -46.43 3.39
N THR A 393 -21.88 -46.17 2.62
CA THR A 393 -20.75 -47.09 2.44
C THR A 393 -19.56 -46.78 3.33
N GLY A 394 -19.49 -45.57 3.90
CA GLY A 394 -18.34 -45.08 4.65
C GLY A 394 -17.10 -44.79 3.79
N LYS A 395 -17.19 -44.92 2.46
CA LYS A 395 -16.05 -44.75 1.54
C LYS A 395 -15.75 -43.28 1.27
N ASP A 396 -14.48 -42.91 1.36
CA ASP A 396 -13.99 -41.56 1.06
C ASP A 396 -13.60 -41.44 -0.43
N SER A 397 -14.04 -40.36 -1.08
CA SER A 397 -13.68 -39.95 -2.44
C SER A 397 -12.97 -38.59 -2.42
N SER A 398 -12.06 -38.38 -3.38
CA SER A 398 -11.30 -37.12 -3.51
C SER A 398 -11.65 -36.39 -4.81
N ILE A 399 -12.02 -35.12 -4.72
CA ILE A 399 -12.33 -34.26 -5.87
C ILE A 399 -11.24 -33.20 -5.99
N LEU A 400 -10.61 -33.09 -7.17
CA LEU A 400 -9.62 -32.04 -7.45
C LEU A 400 -10.32 -30.68 -7.46
N THR A 401 -10.00 -29.82 -6.49
CA THR A 401 -10.59 -28.48 -6.38
C THR A 401 -9.72 -27.37 -6.97
N GLU A 402 -8.41 -27.57 -7.02
CA GLU A 402 -7.46 -26.69 -7.71
C GLU A 402 -6.33 -27.54 -8.31
N PRO A 403 -6.02 -27.44 -9.61
CA PRO A 403 -4.86 -28.10 -10.20
C PRO A 403 -3.54 -27.48 -9.72
N LEU A 404 -2.45 -28.25 -9.85
CA LEU A 404 -1.11 -27.70 -9.75
C LEU A 404 -0.98 -26.52 -10.73
N THR A 405 -0.63 -25.35 -10.21
CA THR A 405 -0.54 -24.11 -10.98
C THR A 405 0.83 -23.49 -10.82
N ASN A 406 1.41 -23.07 -11.95
CA ASN A 406 2.67 -22.36 -12.03
C ASN A 406 2.41 -20.91 -12.46
N TYR A 407 2.82 -19.96 -11.63
CA TYR A 407 2.68 -18.52 -11.85
C TYR A 407 4.05 -17.94 -12.17
N ASN A 408 4.18 -17.21 -13.28
CA ASN A 408 5.44 -16.62 -13.74
C ASN A 408 5.25 -15.14 -14.07
N ILE A 409 6.24 -14.33 -13.73
CA ILE A 409 6.35 -12.93 -14.19
C ILE A 409 7.77 -12.68 -14.63
N ILE A 410 7.95 -12.03 -15.77
CA ILE A 410 9.24 -11.55 -16.26
C ILE A 410 9.09 -10.05 -16.51
N VAL A 411 10.05 -9.26 -16.00
CA VAL A 411 10.13 -7.82 -16.21
C VAL A 411 11.52 -7.45 -16.70
N LEU A 412 11.56 -6.65 -17.76
CA LEU A 412 12.75 -5.98 -18.26
C LEU A 412 12.47 -4.48 -18.24
N ASP A 413 13.18 -3.71 -17.42
CA ASP A 413 12.95 -2.27 -17.24
C ASP A 413 14.24 -1.50 -17.50
N GLN A 414 14.35 -0.88 -18.68
CA GLN A 414 15.49 -0.06 -19.04
C GLN A 414 15.24 1.38 -18.63
N ALA A 415 16.04 1.88 -17.70
CA ALA A 415 16.06 3.30 -17.40
C ALA A 415 16.85 4.06 -18.48
N LEU A 416 16.37 5.24 -18.83
CA LEU A 416 16.88 6.12 -19.87
C LEU A 416 17.21 7.49 -19.26
N LYS A 417 17.77 8.40 -20.07
CA LYS A 417 18.11 9.76 -19.62
C LYS A 417 16.87 10.54 -19.16
N ASN A 418 17.08 11.57 -18.34
CA ASN A 418 16.05 12.46 -17.82
C ASN A 418 14.95 11.73 -17.04
N ARG A 419 15.25 10.64 -16.32
CA ARG A 419 14.24 9.81 -15.63
C ARG A 419 13.22 9.12 -16.56
N SER A 420 13.55 9.03 -17.85
CA SER A 420 12.73 8.27 -18.80
C SER A 420 12.93 6.76 -18.61
N SER A 421 11.98 5.94 -19.04
CA SER A 421 12.08 4.49 -18.95
C SER A 421 11.27 3.79 -20.04
N ILE A 422 11.73 2.61 -20.45
CA ILE A 422 10.97 1.63 -21.21
C ILE A 422 10.97 0.31 -20.45
N SER A 423 9.80 -0.30 -20.31
CA SER A 423 9.63 -1.55 -19.57
C SER A 423 8.81 -2.55 -20.39
N PHE A 424 9.23 -3.82 -20.35
CA PHE A 424 8.46 -4.95 -20.83
C PHE A 424 8.10 -5.83 -19.64
N THR A 425 6.83 -6.21 -19.51
CA THR A 425 6.37 -7.15 -18.49
C THR A 425 5.57 -8.27 -19.13
N ASN A 426 5.89 -9.52 -18.84
CA ASN A 426 5.08 -10.68 -19.20
C ASN A 426 4.64 -11.42 -17.95
N THR A 427 3.35 -11.77 -17.87
CA THR A 427 2.81 -12.68 -16.87
C THR A 427 2.31 -13.94 -17.54
N ASN A 428 2.51 -15.09 -16.91
CA ASN A 428 2.08 -16.37 -17.43
C ASN A 428 1.60 -17.30 -16.31
N VAL A 429 0.41 -17.85 -16.47
CA VAL A 429 -0.17 -18.84 -15.54
C VAL A 429 -0.52 -20.11 -16.28
N LEU A 430 0.16 -21.19 -15.90
CA LEU A 430 0.01 -22.52 -16.49
C LEU A 430 -0.53 -23.48 -15.45
N ARG A 431 -1.51 -24.29 -15.86
CA ARG A 431 -2.21 -25.21 -14.97
C ARG A 431 -2.20 -26.62 -15.51
N ARG A 432 -1.90 -27.58 -14.66
CA ARG A 432 -1.87 -29.00 -15.05
C ARG A 432 -3.25 -29.44 -15.56
N GLY A 433 -3.26 -30.26 -16.62
CA GLY A 433 -4.48 -30.80 -17.23
C GLY A 433 -5.15 -29.90 -18.27
N ASN A 434 -4.46 -28.85 -18.73
CA ASN A 434 -4.95 -27.87 -19.70
C ASN A 434 -6.29 -27.22 -19.28
N SER A 435 -6.39 -26.84 -18.00
CA SER A 435 -7.44 -25.96 -17.49
C SER A 435 -7.31 -24.56 -18.11
N ARG A 436 -7.99 -23.54 -17.58
CA ARG A 436 -7.79 -22.13 -18.00
C ARG A 436 -6.33 -21.74 -17.78
N ASN A 437 -5.61 -21.38 -18.84
CA ASN A 437 -4.24 -20.83 -18.83
C ASN A 437 -4.28 -19.38 -19.33
N ALA A 438 -3.29 -18.58 -18.94
CA ALA A 438 -3.24 -17.18 -19.35
C ALA A 438 -1.81 -16.67 -19.59
N ASN A 439 -1.69 -15.73 -20.51
CA ASN A 439 -0.50 -14.92 -20.73
C ASN A 439 -0.92 -13.47 -20.95
N VAL A 440 -0.22 -12.53 -20.29
CA VAL A 440 -0.42 -11.09 -20.51
C VAL A 440 0.92 -10.42 -20.68
N SER A 441 1.11 -9.72 -21.80
CA SER A 441 2.30 -8.93 -22.11
C SER A 441 1.98 -7.44 -22.01
N SER A 442 2.93 -6.64 -21.53
CA SER A 442 2.86 -5.18 -21.44
C SER A 442 4.14 -4.55 -21.99
N ILE A 443 4.00 -3.44 -22.70
CA ILE A 443 5.07 -2.49 -22.99
C ILE A 443 4.67 -1.15 -22.36
N ASP A 444 5.55 -0.59 -21.55
CA ASP A 444 5.35 0.64 -20.81
C ASP A 444 6.46 1.64 -21.14
N LEU A 445 6.09 2.87 -21.48
CA LEU A 445 6.98 3.97 -21.84
C LEU A 445 6.66 5.17 -20.94
N SER A 446 7.70 5.79 -20.39
CA SER A 446 7.60 7.09 -19.73
C SER A 446 8.77 7.94 -20.17
N LEU A 447 8.51 9.01 -20.91
CA LEU A 447 9.52 9.86 -21.53
C LEU A 447 9.39 11.27 -20.96
N PHE A 448 10.49 11.81 -20.45
CA PHE A 448 10.58 13.16 -19.91
C PHE A 448 11.46 14.04 -20.80
N ASP A 449 11.09 15.32 -20.89
CA ASP A 449 11.93 16.32 -21.53
C ASP A 449 13.18 16.61 -20.68
N ARG A 450 14.18 17.26 -21.29
CA ARG A 450 15.47 17.54 -20.62
C ARG A 450 15.34 18.34 -19.32
N LYS A 451 14.29 19.15 -19.20
CA LYS A 451 14.01 19.98 -18.02
C LYS A 451 13.10 19.31 -16.99
N ASN A 452 12.61 18.08 -17.26
CA ASN A 452 11.61 17.38 -16.46
C ASN A 452 10.32 18.21 -16.22
N TYR A 453 9.95 19.05 -17.18
CA TYR A 453 8.69 19.80 -17.16
C TYR A 453 7.55 19.00 -17.77
N HIS A 454 7.82 18.20 -18.80
CA HIS A 454 6.80 17.45 -19.52
C HIS A 454 7.06 15.95 -19.48
N ASN A 455 5.97 15.19 -19.44
CA ASN A 455 6.00 13.74 -19.48
C ASN A 455 5.02 13.22 -20.54
N PHE A 456 5.52 12.36 -21.41
CA PHE A 456 4.72 11.51 -22.28
C PHE A 456 4.74 10.07 -21.73
N SER A 457 3.58 9.45 -21.59
CA SER A 457 3.45 8.08 -21.11
C SER A 457 2.61 7.25 -22.08
N PHE A 458 3.04 6.02 -22.34
CA PHE A 458 2.29 5.07 -23.16
C PHE A 458 2.40 3.67 -22.54
N THR A 459 1.27 2.98 -22.44
CA THR A 459 1.20 1.59 -21.97
C THR A 459 0.34 0.80 -22.96
N GLY A 460 0.86 -0.31 -23.47
CA GLY A 460 0.12 -1.25 -24.33
C GLY A 460 0.18 -2.65 -23.74
N LYS A 461 -0.98 -3.25 -23.47
CA LYS A 461 -1.12 -4.59 -22.89
C LYS A 461 -1.91 -5.50 -23.80
N TYR A 462 -1.53 -6.77 -23.83
CA TYR A 462 -2.20 -7.82 -24.59
C TYR A 462 -2.38 -9.06 -23.72
N SER A 463 -3.61 -9.55 -23.60
CA SER A 463 -3.97 -10.77 -22.89
C SER A 463 -4.38 -11.88 -23.85
N SER A 464 -3.94 -13.10 -23.58
CA SER A 464 -4.33 -14.33 -24.28
C SER A 464 -4.64 -15.41 -23.26
N ILE A 465 -5.84 -15.97 -23.33
CA ILE A 465 -6.34 -17.03 -22.45
C ILE A 465 -6.69 -18.24 -23.31
N TRP A 466 -6.25 -19.42 -22.89
CA TRP A 466 -6.48 -20.67 -23.62
C TRP A 466 -6.71 -21.85 -22.68
N GLY A 467 -7.13 -23.00 -23.22
CA GLY A 467 -7.36 -24.26 -22.49
C GLY A 467 -8.81 -24.72 -22.55
N LYS A 468 -9.16 -25.79 -21.82
CA LYS A 468 -10.48 -26.45 -21.90
C LYS A 468 -11.67 -25.55 -21.54
N LEU A 469 -11.44 -24.45 -20.83
CA LEU A 469 -12.50 -23.60 -20.26
C LEU A 469 -12.50 -22.16 -20.79
N ALA A 470 -11.58 -21.79 -21.69
CA ALA A 470 -11.51 -20.43 -22.24
C ALA A 470 -10.64 -20.32 -23.50
N ASN A 471 -11.06 -19.48 -24.44
CA ASN A 471 -10.25 -19.01 -25.58
C ASN A 471 -10.58 -17.54 -25.83
N LYS A 472 -9.78 -16.61 -25.27
CA LYS A 472 -10.02 -15.16 -25.34
C LYS A 472 -8.73 -14.41 -25.59
N LYS A 473 -8.80 -13.37 -26.43
CA LYS A 473 -7.67 -12.48 -26.75
C LYS A 473 -8.15 -11.04 -26.72
N GLY A 474 -7.46 -10.17 -26.02
CA GLY A 474 -7.83 -8.77 -25.89
C GLY A 474 -6.66 -7.88 -25.52
N PHE A 475 -6.87 -6.57 -25.60
CA PHE A 475 -5.81 -5.59 -25.38
C PHE A 475 -6.33 -4.38 -24.60
N THR A 476 -5.40 -3.63 -24.02
CA THR A 476 -5.65 -2.27 -23.56
C THR A 476 -4.46 -1.36 -23.88
N THR A 477 -4.75 -0.12 -24.22
CA THR A 477 -3.76 0.90 -24.56
C THR A 477 -4.09 2.19 -23.82
N THR A 478 -3.14 2.71 -23.05
CA THR A 478 -3.23 4.00 -22.37
C THR A 478 -2.15 4.94 -22.90
N ALA A 479 -2.51 6.15 -23.28
CA ALA A 479 -1.57 7.20 -23.68
C ALA A 479 -1.85 8.48 -22.89
N GLY A 480 -0.81 9.20 -22.48
CA GLY A 480 -0.97 10.42 -21.71
C GLY A 480 0.17 11.42 -21.95
N PHE A 481 -0.16 12.70 -21.83
CA PHE A 481 0.78 13.80 -21.93
C PHE A 481 0.46 14.85 -20.87
N GLY A 482 1.48 15.42 -20.24
CA GLY A 482 1.24 16.45 -19.23
C GLY A 482 2.48 17.24 -18.83
N LYS A 483 2.23 18.39 -18.20
CA LYS A 483 3.23 19.19 -17.49
C LYS A 483 3.22 18.80 -16.01
N VAL A 484 4.35 18.33 -15.49
CA VAL A 484 4.48 17.65 -14.19
C VAL A 484 5.29 18.42 -13.14
N SER A 485 5.76 19.62 -13.49
CA SER A 485 6.61 20.45 -12.62
C SER A 485 6.16 21.92 -12.65
N GLY A 486 6.39 22.62 -11.55
CA GLY A 486 5.98 24.02 -11.35
C GLY A 486 4.59 24.20 -10.71
N VAL A 487 4.17 25.46 -10.59
CA VAL A 487 2.93 25.88 -9.90
C VAL A 487 1.67 25.40 -10.63
N ILE A 488 1.66 25.47 -11.96
CA ILE A 488 0.57 24.96 -12.79
C ILE A 488 1.01 23.67 -13.46
N GLN A 489 0.27 22.60 -13.18
CA GLN A 489 0.48 21.26 -13.72
C GLN A 489 -0.80 20.78 -14.41
N TYR A 490 -0.68 19.97 -15.44
CA TYR A 490 -1.84 19.43 -16.16
C TYR A 490 -1.49 18.10 -16.81
N ARG A 491 -2.51 17.28 -17.07
CA ARG A 491 -2.37 16.01 -17.80
C ARG A 491 -3.64 15.69 -18.57
N ALA A 492 -3.47 15.21 -19.80
CA ALA A 492 -4.51 14.58 -20.60
C ALA A 492 -4.17 13.09 -20.76
N THR A 493 -5.18 12.22 -20.76
CA THR A 493 -5.00 10.77 -20.89
C THR A 493 -6.14 10.17 -21.70
N VAL A 494 -5.82 9.20 -22.54
CA VAL A 494 -6.77 8.37 -23.30
C VAL A 494 -6.47 6.92 -22.97
N ASN A 495 -7.51 6.14 -22.66
CA ASN A 495 -7.45 4.72 -22.39
C ASN A 495 -8.43 3.98 -23.30
N VAL A 496 -7.98 2.91 -23.93
CA VAL A 496 -8.79 2.03 -24.78
C VAL A 496 -8.63 0.61 -24.28
N GLU A 497 -9.71 -0.10 -24.05
CA GLU A 497 -9.72 -1.46 -23.52
C GLU A 497 -10.75 -2.30 -24.28
N SER A 498 -10.28 -3.38 -24.90
CA SER A 498 -11.14 -4.24 -25.72
C SER A 498 -12.13 -5.04 -24.87
N ASP A 499 -13.19 -5.53 -25.50
CA ASP A 499 -14.25 -6.34 -24.87
C ASP A 499 -13.82 -7.77 -24.48
N GLN A 500 -12.57 -8.12 -24.76
CA GLN A 500 -12.00 -9.44 -24.48
C GLN A 500 -10.73 -9.37 -23.64
N TYR A 501 -10.29 -8.18 -23.23
CA TYR A 501 -9.13 -8.04 -22.35
C TYR A 501 -9.44 -8.67 -20.99
N ASP A 502 -8.54 -9.53 -20.51
CA ASP A 502 -8.67 -10.23 -19.23
C ASP A 502 -7.29 -10.59 -18.66
N PRO A 503 -6.77 -9.81 -17.69
CA PRO A 503 -5.53 -10.11 -17.00
C PRO A 503 -5.73 -10.87 -15.68
N ASN A 504 -6.93 -11.36 -15.34
CA ASN A 504 -7.30 -11.72 -13.98
C ASN A 504 -6.58 -12.94 -13.37
N ASP A 505 -5.72 -13.65 -14.09
CA ASP A 505 -4.94 -14.76 -13.52
C ASP A 505 -3.79 -14.30 -12.62
N LEU A 506 -3.21 -13.14 -12.91
CA LEU A 506 -2.17 -12.51 -12.11
C LEU A 506 -2.40 -11.02 -11.93
N GLY A 507 -3.20 -10.36 -12.77
CA GLY A 507 -3.65 -8.99 -12.60
C GLY A 507 -5.07 -8.89 -12.05
N PHE A 508 -5.65 -7.70 -12.23
CA PHE A 508 -6.99 -7.37 -11.75
C PHE A 508 -7.68 -6.40 -12.72
N ILE A 509 -8.89 -6.75 -13.17
CA ILE A 509 -9.86 -5.82 -13.75
C ILE A 509 -11.25 -6.15 -13.21
N GLN A 510 -12.12 -5.14 -13.13
CA GLN A 510 -13.53 -5.32 -12.74
C GLN A 510 -14.37 -5.76 -13.93
N ASN A 511 -14.27 -5.01 -15.03
CA ASN A 511 -14.88 -5.26 -16.32
C ASN A 511 -13.94 -4.80 -17.42
N ASN A 512 -14.19 -5.27 -18.64
CA ASN A 512 -13.48 -4.82 -19.83
C ASN A 512 -14.42 -3.94 -20.69
N ASN A 513 -14.03 -3.68 -21.94
CA ASN A 513 -14.83 -2.96 -22.93
C ASN A 513 -15.03 -1.46 -22.62
N SER A 514 -13.95 -0.68 -22.58
CA SER A 514 -14.00 0.75 -22.27
C SER A 514 -13.17 1.61 -23.21
N PHE A 515 -13.66 2.81 -23.51
CA PHE A 515 -12.93 3.89 -24.14
C PHE A 515 -13.10 5.13 -23.26
N GLU A 516 -12.02 5.55 -22.62
CA GLU A 516 -12.01 6.65 -21.66
C GLU A 516 -11.06 7.74 -22.13
N TYR A 517 -11.45 8.99 -21.94
CA TYR A 517 -10.50 10.09 -21.96
C TYR A 517 -10.75 11.04 -20.79
N SER A 518 -9.65 11.56 -20.24
CA SER A 518 -9.67 12.38 -19.04
C SER A 518 -8.63 13.49 -19.11
N GLY A 519 -8.88 14.53 -18.33
CA GLY A 519 -8.00 15.69 -18.24
C GLY A 519 -8.00 16.24 -16.83
N ASN A 520 -6.86 16.74 -16.37
CA ASN A 520 -6.77 17.49 -15.12
C ASN A 520 -5.83 18.68 -15.22
N ILE A 521 -6.12 19.70 -14.43
CA ILE A 521 -5.28 20.87 -14.19
C ILE A 521 -5.21 21.11 -12.68
N SER A 522 -4.01 21.43 -12.20
CA SER A 522 -3.73 21.70 -10.79
C SER A 522 -2.95 22.99 -10.62
N TYR A 523 -3.29 23.76 -9.59
CA TYR A 523 -2.53 24.91 -9.10
C TYR A 523 -1.98 24.59 -7.71
N ILE A 524 -0.66 24.61 -7.54
CA ILE A 524 0.02 24.18 -6.31
C ILE A 524 0.81 25.35 -5.74
N MET A 525 0.45 25.82 -4.55
CA MET A 525 1.13 26.90 -3.84
C MET A 525 1.83 26.37 -2.59
N ILE A 526 3.15 26.27 -2.68
CA ILE A 526 4.02 25.74 -1.60
C ILE A 526 4.58 26.87 -0.73
N LYS A 527 4.58 28.11 -1.23
CA LYS A 527 5.02 29.26 -0.45
C LYS A 527 3.95 29.63 0.59
N PRO A 528 4.30 29.75 1.88
CA PRO A 528 3.35 30.12 2.91
C PRO A 528 2.73 31.49 2.67
N THR A 529 1.46 31.62 3.03
CA THR A 529 0.70 32.87 3.01
C THR A 529 0.43 33.36 4.44
N ARG A 530 -0.46 34.34 4.61
CA ARG A 530 -0.87 34.82 5.93
C ARG A 530 -1.45 33.69 6.79
N HIS A 531 -2.29 32.82 6.21
CA HIS A 531 -3.07 31.80 6.93
C HIS A 531 -2.63 30.36 6.65
N PHE A 532 -2.03 30.10 5.49
CA PHE A 532 -1.72 28.75 5.03
C PHE A 532 -0.21 28.50 4.94
N LEU A 533 0.22 27.30 5.31
CA LEU A 533 1.56 26.79 5.02
C LEU A 533 1.68 26.41 3.54
N ASN A 534 0.67 25.72 3.01
CA ASN A 534 0.50 25.46 1.59
C ASN A 534 -0.98 25.24 1.25
N HIS A 535 -1.29 25.32 -0.04
CA HIS A 535 -2.62 24.97 -0.54
C HIS A 535 -2.54 24.54 -2.01
N ASN A 536 -3.47 23.70 -2.45
CA ASN A 536 -3.60 23.33 -3.85
C ASN A 536 -5.06 23.28 -4.30
N TYR A 537 -5.27 23.44 -5.60
CA TYR A 537 -6.56 23.33 -6.26
C TYR A 537 -6.42 22.43 -7.47
N LYS A 538 -7.40 21.54 -7.70
CA LYS A 538 -7.40 20.63 -8.84
C LYS A 538 -8.78 20.56 -9.45
N LEU A 539 -8.83 20.66 -10.78
CA LEU A 539 -10.01 20.40 -11.60
C LEU A 539 -9.72 19.22 -12.52
N SER A 540 -10.68 18.32 -12.69
CA SER A 540 -10.55 17.19 -13.60
C SER A 540 -11.88 16.75 -14.17
N PHE A 541 -11.83 16.12 -15.34
CA PHE A 541 -12.98 15.46 -15.94
C PHE A 541 -12.58 14.07 -16.46
N THR A 542 -13.55 13.17 -16.51
CA THR A 542 -13.43 11.84 -17.13
C THR A 542 -14.69 11.58 -17.93
N ASN A 543 -14.53 11.21 -19.21
CA ASN A 543 -15.63 10.80 -20.08
C ASN A 543 -15.41 9.36 -20.56
N VAL A 544 -16.45 8.54 -20.48
CA VAL A 544 -16.37 7.09 -20.71
C VAL A 544 -17.38 6.67 -21.77
N TYR A 545 -16.92 5.86 -22.70
CA TYR A 545 -17.69 5.12 -23.70
C TYR A 545 -17.39 3.63 -23.54
N LEU A 546 -18.26 2.77 -24.06
CA LEU A 546 -17.87 1.39 -24.36
C LEU A 546 -16.85 1.40 -25.50
N TYR A 547 -15.89 0.48 -25.50
CA TYR A 547 -15.02 0.31 -26.68
C TYR A 547 -15.81 -0.22 -27.88
N LYS A 548 -16.66 -1.22 -27.64
CA LYS A 548 -17.56 -1.83 -28.61
C LYS A 548 -18.95 -1.96 -27.96
N PRO A 549 -20.01 -1.32 -28.51
CA PRO A 549 -20.12 -0.72 -29.84
C PRO A 549 -19.95 0.82 -29.85
N PHE A 550 -19.06 1.39 -29.03
CA PHE A 550 -18.83 2.84 -28.95
C PHE A 550 -20.03 3.67 -28.46
N LEU A 551 -20.71 3.17 -27.43
CA LEU A 551 -21.82 3.87 -26.79
C LEU A 551 -21.34 4.70 -25.60
N TRP A 552 -21.81 5.94 -25.50
CA TRP A 552 -21.52 6.81 -24.36
C TRP A 552 -22.08 6.23 -23.05
N SER A 553 -21.26 6.23 -22.00
CA SER A 553 -21.59 5.71 -20.67
C SER A 553 -21.78 6.84 -19.66
N SER A 554 -20.77 7.69 -19.45
CA SER A 554 -20.84 8.70 -18.39
C SER A 554 -19.82 9.82 -18.55
N LEU A 555 -20.17 11.01 -18.04
CA LEU A 555 -19.27 12.14 -17.83
C LEU A 555 -19.22 12.47 -16.33
N GLN A 556 -18.02 12.59 -15.78
CA GLN A 556 -17.80 13.02 -14.40
C GLN A 556 -16.86 14.23 -14.38
N LEU A 557 -17.22 15.23 -13.58
CA LEU A 557 -16.41 16.41 -13.28
C LEU A 557 -16.06 16.38 -11.80
N ASN A 558 -14.81 16.69 -11.48
CA ASN A 558 -14.31 16.75 -10.12
C ASN A 558 -13.54 18.06 -9.89
N ALA A 559 -13.75 18.68 -8.74
CA ALA A 559 -13.01 19.82 -8.24
C ALA A 559 -12.57 19.55 -6.80
N SER A 560 -11.35 19.93 -6.45
CA SER A 560 -10.88 19.79 -5.07
C SER A 560 -9.96 20.93 -4.67
N ALA A 561 -9.98 21.27 -3.39
CA ALA A 561 -9.11 22.24 -2.76
C ALA A 561 -8.54 21.63 -1.46
N PHE A 562 -7.25 21.78 -1.21
CA PHE A 562 -6.60 21.41 0.05
C PHE A 562 -5.91 22.62 0.65
N PHE A 563 -6.01 22.73 1.98
CA PHE A 563 -5.42 23.79 2.78
C PHE A 563 -4.70 23.18 3.98
N LEU A 564 -3.42 23.51 4.14
CA LEU A 564 -2.67 23.25 5.36
C LEU A 564 -2.49 24.57 6.11
N PHE A 565 -3.04 24.67 7.32
CA PHE A 565 -2.99 25.88 8.13
C PHE A 565 -1.69 25.97 8.93
N LYS A 566 -1.33 27.17 9.40
CA LYS A 566 -0.13 27.38 10.25
C LYS A 566 -0.14 26.63 11.59
N ASN A 567 -1.31 26.23 12.07
CA ASN A 567 -1.47 25.37 13.25
C ASN A 567 -1.44 23.87 12.91
N PHE A 568 -1.11 23.49 11.67
CA PHE A 568 -1.07 22.10 11.16
C PHE A 568 -2.41 21.37 11.17
N TRP A 569 -3.51 22.12 11.23
CA TRP A 569 -4.79 21.58 10.80
C TRP A 569 -4.79 21.51 9.28
N ASP A 570 -5.50 20.53 8.74
CA ASP A 570 -5.72 20.41 7.31
C ASP A 570 -7.22 20.33 7.01
N ILE A 571 -7.60 20.88 5.86
CA ILE A 571 -8.95 20.79 5.31
C ILE A 571 -8.86 20.52 3.82
N SER A 572 -9.61 19.53 3.36
CA SER A 572 -9.89 19.26 1.97
C SER A 572 -11.38 19.42 1.67
N ILE A 573 -11.68 20.15 0.60
CA ILE A 573 -13.02 20.29 0.06
C ILE A 573 -13.03 19.63 -1.31
N GLY A 574 -13.97 18.73 -1.54
CA GLY A 574 -14.16 18.02 -2.80
C GLY A 574 -15.58 18.22 -3.32
N PHE A 575 -15.68 18.55 -4.59
CA PHE A 575 -16.93 18.57 -5.34
C PHE A 575 -16.83 17.58 -6.50
N GLN A 576 -17.87 16.79 -6.68
CA GLN A 576 -17.98 15.83 -7.76
C GLN A 576 -19.37 15.95 -8.36
N THR A 577 -19.47 15.92 -9.68
CA THR A 577 -20.77 15.87 -10.35
C THR A 577 -20.72 14.98 -11.56
N SER A 578 -21.84 14.30 -11.79
CA SER A 578 -22.15 13.77 -13.11
C SER A 578 -23.36 14.54 -13.64
N PRO A 579 -23.16 15.48 -14.59
CA PRO A 579 -24.20 16.44 -14.95
C PRO A 579 -25.26 15.88 -15.91
N ALA A 580 -25.06 14.66 -16.41
CA ALA A 580 -25.94 14.02 -17.39
C ALA A 580 -26.43 12.66 -16.91
N TRP A 581 -27.50 12.17 -17.54
CA TRP A 581 -28.05 10.84 -17.28
C TRP A 581 -27.11 9.76 -17.81
N ASN A 582 -26.32 9.14 -16.93
CA ASN A 582 -25.38 8.10 -17.31
C ASN A 582 -26.07 6.81 -17.72
N ARG A 583 -25.35 5.97 -18.46
CA ARG A 583 -25.77 4.64 -18.91
C ARG A 583 -24.84 3.60 -18.32
N ASP A 584 -25.30 2.93 -17.27
CA ASP A 584 -24.56 1.84 -16.64
C ASP A 584 -24.82 0.53 -17.40
N TYR A 585 -23.87 0.15 -18.25
CA TYR A 585 -23.92 -1.06 -19.08
C TYR A 585 -23.58 -2.36 -18.33
N PHE A 586 -23.13 -2.25 -17.08
CA PHE A 586 -22.59 -3.38 -16.30
C PHE A 586 -23.28 -3.51 -14.93
N PHE A 587 -24.53 -3.03 -14.82
CA PHE A 587 -25.26 -2.98 -13.54
C PHE A 587 -25.65 -4.36 -12.97
N HIS A 588 -25.70 -5.40 -13.79
CA HIS A 588 -26.09 -6.76 -13.39
C HIS A 588 -25.09 -7.86 -13.79
N SER A 589 -24.16 -7.55 -14.69
CA SER A 589 -23.15 -8.47 -15.19
C SER A 589 -21.88 -7.71 -15.51
N ASN A 590 -20.74 -8.39 -15.38
CA ASN A 590 -19.44 -7.86 -15.76
C ASN A 590 -19.16 -7.92 -17.28
N VAL A 591 -20.14 -8.37 -18.08
CA VAL A 591 -20.10 -8.38 -19.54
C VAL A 591 -21.29 -7.59 -20.08
N TYR A 592 -21.09 -6.90 -21.20
CA TYR A 592 -22.16 -6.19 -21.88
C TYR A 592 -23.23 -7.16 -22.40
N THR A 593 -24.49 -6.93 -22.02
CA THR A 593 -25.63 -7.80 -22.34
C THR A 593 -26.67 -7.15 -23.26
N GLY A 594 -26.40 -5.95 -23.78
CA GLY A 594 -27.38 -5.17 -24.55
C GLY A 594 -28.27 -4.27 -23.69
N TYR A 595 -28.42 -4.56 -22.39
CA TYR A 595 -29.13 -3.70 -21.45
C TYR A 595 -28.18 -2.67 -20.83
N TYR A 596 -28.75 -1.54 -20.42
CA TYR A 596 -28.10 -0.57 -19.55
C TYR A 596 -29.10 -0.01 -18.56
N LEU A 597 -28.62 0.43 -17.40
CA LEU A 597 -29.42 1.13 -16.42
C LEU A 597 -29.14 2.63 -16.54
N ARG A 598 -30.18 3.45 -16.75
CA ARG A 598 -30.01 4.90 -16.65
C ARG A 598 -29.75 5.29 -15.20
N ARG A 599 -28.65 5.98 -14.93
CA ARG A 599 -28.36 6.57 -13.63
C ARG A 599 -28.54 8.08 -13.69
N THR A 600 -29.09 8.65 -12.64
CA THR A 600 -29.45 10.07 -12.60
C THR A 600 -28.21 10.95 -12.50
N PRO A 601 -28.29 12.20 -13.00
CA PRO A 601 -27.30 13.22 -12.67
C PRO A 601 -27.22 13.40 -11.15
N TYR A 602 -26.05 13.72 -10.62
CA TYR A 602 -25.90 14.04 -9.20
C TYR A 602 -24.81 15.08 -8.99
N TYR A 603 -24.85 15.72 -7.84
CA TYR A 603 -23.75 16.49 -7.29
C TYR A 603 -23.44 15.98 -5.90
N TYR A 604 -22.15 15.93 -5.58
CA TYR A 604 -21.63 15.51 -4.29
C TYR A 604 -20.69 16.60 -3.78
N LEU A 605 -20.86 16.98 -2.53
CA LEU A 605 -19.96 17.86 -1.80
C LEU A 605 -19.42 17.10 -0.59
N GLY A 606 -18.11 17.07 -0.45
CA GLY A 606 -17.43 16.46 0.69
C GLY A 606 -16.42 17.42 1.31
N ILE A 607 -16.37 17.45 2.63
CA ILE A 607 -15.35 18.16 3.41
C ILE A 607 -14.70 17.13 4.33
N ASN A 608 -13.37 17.09 4.33
CA ASN A 608 -12.61 16.30 5.27
C ASN A 608 -11.43 17.10 5.81
N GLY A 609 -10.87 16.66 6.91
CA GLY A 609 -9.74 17.33 7.52
C GLY A 609 -9.25 16.62 8.77
N SER A 610 -8.19 17.16 9.34
CA SER A 610 -7.66 16.68 10.60
C SER A 610 -7.03 17.78 11.46
N SER A 611 -6.99 17.53 12.76
CA SER A 611 -6.31 18.40 13.72
C SER A 611 -4.80 18.15 13.73
N ASP A 612 -4.04 18.98 14.44
CA ASP A 612 -2.61 18.78 14.63
C ASP A 612 -2.28 17.41 15.26
N SER A 613 -1.60 16.56 14.48
CA SER A 613 -1.22 15.20 14.90
C SER A 613 -0.16 15.14 16.00
N ARG A 614 0.44 16.26 16.42
CA ARG A 614 1.35 16.31 17.59
C ARG A 614 0.60 16.27 18.92
N LYS A 615 -0.67 16.68 18.93
CA LYS A 615 -1.47 16.76 20.15
C LYS A 615 -1.86 15.36 20.62
N LYS A 616 -2.01 15.20 21.95
CA LYS A 616 -2.42 13.93 22.56
C LYS A 616 -3.74 13.44 22.00
N LEU A 617 -4.71 14.35 21.84
CA LEU A 617 -5.94 14.11 21.11
C LEU A 617 -5.74 14.57 19.66
N TYR A 618 -5.89 13.65 18.74
CA TYR A 618 -5.98 13.90 17.30
C TYR A 618 -7.36 13.52 16.82
N VAL A 619 -7.97 14.40 16.03
CA VAL A 619 -9.29 14.21 15.45
C VAL A 619 -9.15 14.28 13.93
N SER A 620 -9.73 13.32 13.24
CA SER A 620 -9.94 13.36 11.79
C SER A 620 -11.42 13.25 11.50
N TRP A 621 -11.89 13.95 10.47
CA TRP A 621 -13.31 13.94 10.11
C TRP A 621 -13.48 13.94 8.60
N LYS A 622 -14.58 13.35 8.15
CA LYS A 622 -15.11 13.47 6.80
C LYS A 622 -16.62 13.62 6.90
N ILE A 623 -17.19 14.55 6.16
CA ILE A 623 -18.63 14.71 6.00
C ILE A 623 -18.87 14.92 4.52
N GLY A 624 -19.86 14.25 3.95
CA GLY A 624 -20.25 14.47 2.58
C GLY A 624 -21.70 14.14 2.34
N GLY A 625 -22.26 14.79 1.33
CA GLY A 625 -23.62 14.57 0.89
C GLY A 625 -23.68 14.56 -0.63
N ALA A 626 -24.54 13.73 -1.19
CA ALA A 626 -24.93 13.79 -2.59
C ALA A 626 -26.44 13.90 -2.71
N GLU A 627 -26.86 14.60 -3.75
CA GLU A 627 -28.26 14.74 -4.11
C GLU A 627 -28.42 14.61 -5.62
N SER A 628 -29.56 14.07 -6.02
CA SER A 628 -29.94 13.83 -7.41
C SER A 628 -31.35 14.38 -7.65
N PRO A 629 -31.79 14.58 -8.90
CA PRO A 629 -33.15 15.04 -9.20
C PRO A 629 -34.28 14.08 -8.80
N LEU A 630 -33.98 12.84 -8.37
CA LEU A 630 -35.02 11.92 -7.92
C LEU A 630 -35.48 12.24 -6.50
N ALA A 631 -36.78 12.10 -6.25
CA ALA A 631 -37.30 12.22 -4.90
C ALA A 631 -36.78 11.09 -3.99
N ASN A 632 -36.49 11.43 -2.73
CA ASN A 632 -36.15 10.49 -1.65
C ASN A 632 -34.91 9.64 -1.91
N ASP A 633 -33.86 10.18 -2.53
CA ASP A 633 -32.62 9.46 -2.82
C ASP A 633 -31.34 10.02 -2.17
N PRO A 634 -31.40 10.73 -1.02
CA PRO A 634 -30.22 11.42 -0.51
C PRO A 634 -29.12 10.41 -0.13
N TYR A 635 -27.88 10.82 -0.40
CA TYR A 635 -26.68 10.11 0.05
C TYR A 635 -25.97 10.96 1.10
N TRP A 636 -25.60 10.34 2.22
CA TRP A 636 -24.78 10.98 3.24
C TRP A 636 -23.67 10.05 3.70
N THR A 637 -22.49 10.62 3.95
CA THR A 637 -21.36 9.91 4.55
C THR A 637 -20.74 10.77 5.64
N GLY A 638 -20.36 10.10 6.73
CA GLY A 638 -19.64 10.69 7.84
C GLY A 638 -18.53 9.75 8.29
N ASN A 639 -17.36 10.28 8.59
CA ASN A 639 -16.32 9.60 9.35
C ASN A 639 -15.92 10.50 10.51
N LEU A 640 -15.78 9.91 11.69
CA LEU A 640 -15.09 10.52 12.81
C LEU A 640 -14.01 9.56 13.31
N GLY A 641 -12.76 9.99 13.21
CA GLY A 641 -11.60 9.33 13.78
C GLY A 641 -11.09 10.10 14.98
N LEU A 642 -10.83 9.38 16.08
CA LEU A 642 -10.20 9.89 17.28
C LEU A 642 -8.97 9.04 17.57
N ARG A 643 -7.88 9.71 17.93
CA ARG A 643 -6.69 9.04 18.45
C ARG A 643 -6.26 9.76 19.70
N TYR A 644 -6.19 9.04 20.80
CA TYR A 644 -5.69 9.55 22.07
C TYR A 644 -4.42 8.81 22.49
N ARG A 645 -3.39 9.59 22.79
CA ARG A 645 -2.14 9.08 23.35
C ARG A 645 -2.13 9.30 24.86
N PHE A 646 -2.31 8.21 25.60
CA PHE A 646 -2.31 8.21 27.06
C PHE A 646 -0.91 8.39 27.64
N SER A 647 0.09 7.78 26.99
CA SER A 647 1.50 7.88 27.35
C SER A 647 2.38 7.68 26.12
N ASP A 648 3.69 7.77 26.28
CA ASP A 648 4.64 7.42 25.22
C ASP A 648 4.58 5.94 24.82
N LYS A 649 3.94 5.08 25.62
CA LYS A 649 3.84 3.63 25.38
C LYS A 649 2.44 3.16 24.96
N PHE A 650 1.41 3.96 25.23
CA PHE A 650 0.02 3.55 25.04
C PHE A 650 -0.76 4.54 24.18
N LEU A 651 -1.23 4.04 23.04
CA LEU A 651 -2.06 4.76 22.08
C LEU A 651 -3.35 3.98 21.86
N LEU A 652 -4.47 4.71 21.85
CA LEU A 652 -5.75 4.19 21.41
C LEU A 652 -6.25 5.04 20.24
N SER A 653 -6.81 4.40 19.23
CA SER A 653 -7.58 5.06 18.18
C SER A 653 -8.92 4.37 17.98
N THR A 654 -9.89 5.16 17.56
CA THR A 654 -11.20 4.68 17.16
C THR A 654 -11.64 5.46 15.93
N SER A 655 -12.33 4.81 15.01
CA SER A 655 -12.98 5.46 13.89
C SER A 655 -14.36 4.88 13.66
N MET A 656 -15.30 5.74 13.32
CA MET A 656 -16.65 5.35 12.94
C MET A 656 -16.98 5.96 11.58
N ASP A 657 -17.14 5.10 10.58
CA ASP A 657 -17.67 5.44 9.27
C ASP A 657 -19.16 5.13 9.25
N ILE A 658 -19.96 6.08 8.80
CA ILE A 658 -21.40 5.95 8.58
C ILE A 658 -21.67 6.35 7.14
N VAL A 659 -22.42 5.51 6.43
CA VAL A 659 -22.92 5.78 5.09
C VAL A 659 -24.41 5.46 5.08
N GLN A 660 -25.21 6.42 4.60
CA GLN A 660 -26.61 6.24 4.31
C GLN A 660 -26.83 6.52 2.83
N ASP A 661 -27.28 5.51 2.08
CA ASP A 661 -27.58 5.62 0.67
C ASP A 661 -29.04 5.21 0.44
N ARG A 662 -29.93 6.21 0.31
CA ARG A 662 -31.35 6.00 -0.05
C ARG A 662 -31.57 6.00 -1.57
N GLY A 663 -30.53 6.35 -2.33
CA GLY A 663 -30.50 6.38 -3.77
C GLY A 663 -29.82 5.16 -4.38
N ASN A 664 -29.71 4.05 -3.64
CA ASN A 664 -29.01 2.88 -4.14
C ASN A 664 -29.87 2.11 -5.15
N TRP A 665 -29.34 1.94 -6.36
CA TRP A 665 -29.94 1.11 -7.41
C TRP A 665 -28.94 0.05 -7.87
N GLY A 666 -29.41 -1.20 -7.94
CA GLY A 666 -28.61 -2.32 -8.43
C GLY A 666 -29.44 -3.54 -8.78
N TRP A 667 -28.82 -4.53 -9.42
CA TRP A 667 -29.45 -5.80 -9.75
C TRP A 667 -30.04 -6.49 -8.52
N ALA A 668 -31.31 -6.89 -8.58
CA ALA A 668 -32.07 -7.36 -7.44
C ALA A 668 -31.51 -8.67 -6.89
N PHE A 669 -31.50 -9.74 -7.68
CA PHE A 669 -30.99 -11.09 -7.40
C PHE A 669 -31.46 -12.13 -8.43
N LYS A 670 -32.35 -11.74 -9.38
CA LYS A 670 -32.91 -12.63 -10.41
C LYS A 670 -33.08 -11.93 -11.76
N LEU A 671 -33.28 -12.74 -12.80
CA LEU A 671 -33.80 -12.34 -14.09
C LEU A 671 -35.28 -12.72 -14.19
N ASN A 672 -36.03 -12.04 -15.03
CA ASN A 672 -37.36 -12.48 -15.44
C ASN A 672 -37.28 -13.74 -16.31
N PRO A 673 -38.39 -14.48 -16.51
CA PRO A 673 -38.42 -15.66 -17.38
C PRO A 673 -37.97 -15.38 -18.82
N ASP A 674 -38.15 -14.16 -19.31
CA ASP A 674 -37.71 -13.69 -20.64
C ASP A 674 -36.23 -13.28 -20.69
N GLY A 675 -35.50 -13.42 -19.57
CA GLY A 675 -34.10 -13.04 -19.43
C GLY A 675 -33.86 -11.56 -19.14
N SER A 676 -34.90 -10.72 -19.05
CA SER A 676 -34.74 -9.30 -18.71
C SER A 676 -34.33 -9.11 -17.24
N PRO A 677 -33.44 -8.15 -16.93
CA PRO A 677 -32.94 -7.96 -15.58
C PRO A 677 -33.94 -7.21 -14.69
N VAL A 678 -34.01 -7.64 -13.42
CA VAL A 678 -34.74 -6.96 -12.35
C VAL A 678 -33.76 -6.17 -11.51
N ILE A 679 -34.07 -4.91 -11.24
CA ILE A 679 -33.30 -4.06 -10.31
C ILE A 679 -34.11 -3.79 -9.05
N ALA A 680 -33.42 -3.52 -7.96
CA ALA A 680 -34.00 -3.08 -6.71
C ALA A 680 -33.53 -1.66 -6.41
N ARG A 681 -34.48 -0.83 -5.96
CA ARG A 681 -34.16 0.40 -5.23
C ARG A 681 -34.07 0.07 -3.75
N ARG A 682 -32.98 0.51 -3.13
CA ARG A 682 -32.59 0.09 -1.78
C ARG A 682 -32.31 1.28 -0.90
N ASN A 683 -32.65 1.13 0.37
CA ASN A 683 -32.10 1.93 1.46
C ASN A 683 -30.95 1.14 2.08
N VAL A 684 -29.72 1.62 1.90
CA VAL A 684 -28.52 0.95 2.41
C VAL A 684 -27.91 1.80 3.53
N LYS A 685 -27.83 1.23 4.72
CA LYS A 685 -27.18 1.84 5.88
C LYS A 685 -25.95 1.02 6.24
N THR A 686 -24.79 1.63 6.15
CA THR A 686 -23.51 0.96 6.46
C THR A 686 -22.79 1.69 7.57
N ASN A 687 -22.42 0.97 8.63
CA ASN A 687 -21.57 1.47 9.69
C ASN A 687 -20.31 0.61 9.79
N THR A 688 -19.15 1.25 9.83
CA THR A 688 -17.88 0.58 10.13
C THR A 688 -17.26 1.21 11.35
N ALA A 689 -17.16 0.45 12.45
CA ALA A 689 -16.41 0.85 13.62
C ALA A 689 -15.08 0.11 13.66
N ILE A 690 -14.00 0.84 13.89
CA ILE A 690 -12.67 0.27 14.14
C ILE A 690 -12.17 0.84 15.45
N VAL A 691 -11.70 -0.03 16.35
CA VAL A 691 -11.00 0.36 17.57
C VAL A 691 -9.64 -0.34 17.54
N SER A 692 -8.58 0.45 17.63
CA SER A 692 -7.21 -0.05 17.63
C SER A 692 -6.46 0.42 18.88
N GLY A 693 -5.77 -0.49 19.53
CA GLY A 693 -4.92 -0.21 20.68
C GLY A 693 -3.50 -0.67 20.39
N GLN A 694 -2.52 0.14 20.78
CA GLN A 694 -1.12 -0.21 20.70
C GLN A 694 -0.45 0.05 22.05
N PHE A 695 0.18 -0.99 22.58
CA PHE A 695 0.98 -0.93 23.80
C PHE A 695 2.41 -1.41 23.51
N ASN A 696 3.39 -0.52 23.67
CA ASN A 696 4.79 -0.84 23.43
C ASN A 696 5.55 -0.95 24.77
N PHE A 697 6.10 -2.12 25.06
CA PHE A 697 6.91 -2.35 26.26
C PHE A 697 8.32 -1.77 26.08
N THR A 698 8.91 -2.09 24.93
CA THR A 698 10.23 -1.65 24.45
C THR A 698 10.16 -1.43 22.92
N SER A 699 11.22 -0.94 22.28
CA SER A 699 11.25 -0.77 20.82
C SER A 699 11.22 -2.10 20.05
N ARG A 700 11.29 -3.24 20.75
CA ARG A 700 11.32 -4.60 20.20
C ARG A 700 10.19 -5.49 20.72
N MET A 701 9.32 -4.98 21.58
CA MET A 701 8.26 -5.77 22.21
C MET A 701 6.98 -4.96 22.33
N ASN A 702 5.92 -5.43 21.68
CA ASN A 702 4.65 -4.70 21.60
C ASN A 702 3.44 -5.63 21.51
N VAL A 703 2.28 -5.09 21.90
CA VAL A 703 0.96 -5.68 21.68
C VAL A 703 0.15 -4.70 20.83
N ASN A 704 -0.39 -5.18 19.73
CA ASN A 704 -1.39 -4.47 18.95
C ASN A 704 -2.71 -5.22 19.02
N ILE A 705 -3.80 -4.49 19.21
CA ILE A 705 -5.15 -5.01 19.09
C ILE A 705 -5.90 -4.17 18.06
N ARG A 706 -6.69 -4.82 17.22
CA ARG A 706 -7.59 -4.19 16.27
C ARG A 706 -8.93 -4.92 16.29
N MET A 707 -9.96 -4.24 16.74
CA MET A 707 -11.35 -4.68 16.63
C MET A 707 -12.01 -3.94 15.47
N ARG A 708 -12.70 -4.67 14.59
CA ARG A 708 -13.52 -4.10 13.52
C ARG A 708 -14.90 -4.71 13.53
N HIS A 709 -15.92 -3.85 13.47
CA HIS A 709 -17.29 -4.22 13.19
C HIS A 709 -17.77 -3.50 11.92
N TYR A 710 -18.07 -4.26 10.87
CA TYR A 710 -18.74 -3.78 9.67
C TYR A 710 -20.17 -4.30 9.67
N TRP A 711 -21.12 -3.38 9.63
CA TRP A 711 -22.55 -3.66 9.56
C TRP A 711 -23.12 -2.96 8.33
N SER A 712 -23.87 -3.69 7.50
CA SER A 712 -24.63 -3.12 6.40
C SER A 712 -26.04 -3.69 6.39
N LEU A 713 -27.02 -2.82 6.62
CA LEU A 713 -28.44 -3.12 6.50
C LEU A 713 -28.93 -2.63 5.13
N LEU A 714 -29.48 -3.55 4.36
CA LEU A 714 -30.07 -3.31 3.05
C LEU A 714 -31.56 -3.60 3.13
N GLU A 715 -32.36 -2.57 2.86
CA GLU A 715 -33.82 -2.67 2.80
C GLU A 715 -34.26 -2.41 1.36
N ASN A 716 -34.94 -3.38 0.72
CA ASN A 716 -35.50 -3.17 -0.61
C ASN A 716 -36.79 -2.35 -0.47
N THR A 717 -36.86 -1.22 -1.15
CA THR A 717 -38.06 -0.37 -1.14
C THR A 717 -38.99 -0.73 -2.30
N ASN A 718 -38.42 -0.96 -3.48
CA ASN A 718 -39.14 -1.24 -4.72
C ASN A 718 -38.31 -2.12 -5.65
N PHE A 719 -39.00 -2.85 -6.52
CA PHE A 719 -38.38 -3.62 -7.59
C PHE A 719 -38.86 -3.10 -8.94
N TYR A 720 -37.99 -3.16 -9.93
CA TYR A 720 -38.28 -2.69 -11.27
C TYR A 720 -37.76 -3.62 -12.35
N ASN A 721 -38.50 -3.73 -13.44
CA ASN A 721 -38.04 -4.33 -14.68
C ASN A 721 -37.33 -3.26 -15.52
N VAL A 722 -36.15 -3.59 -16.04
CA VAL A 722 -35.39 -2.70 -16.92
C VAL A 722 -35.79 -2.92 -18.37
N LYS A 723 -36.18 -1.85 -19.04
CA LYS A 723 -36.48 -1.84 -20.47
C LYS A 723 -35.17 -1.77 -21.28
N PRO A 724 -35.18 -2.19 -22.56
CA PRO A 724 -34.01 -2.07 -23.44
C PRO A 724 -33.48 -0.65 -23.63
N ASP A 725 -34.32 0.38 -23.46
CA ASP A 725 -33.95 1.80 -23.51
C ASP A 725 -33.37 2.33 -22.18
N GLY A 726 -33.18 1.44 -21.21
CA GLY A 726 -32.58 1.69 -19.90
C GLY A 726 -33.46 2.41 -18.89
N TYR A 727 -34.72 2.70 -19.24
CA TYR A 727 -35.74 3.10 -18.27
C TYR A 727 -36.27 1.87 -17.51
N TRP A 728 -36.93 2.12 -16.39
CA TRP A 728 -37.44 1.07 -15.53
C TRP A 728 -38.95 1.21 -15.32
N ARG A 729 -39.63 0.09 -15.07
CA ARG A 729 -41.07 0.03 -14.75
C ARG A 729 -41.27 -0.75 -13.46
N ASP A 730 -42.13 -0.25 -12.57
CA ASP A 730 -42.49 -0.95 -11.34
C ASP A 730 -42.93 -2.39 -11.61
N THR A 731 -42.51 -3.30 -10.74
CA THR A 731 -43.02 -4.67 -10.69
C THR A 731 -43.54 -4.98 -9.29
N SER A 732 -44.17 -6.14 -9.12
CA SER A 732 -44.70 -6.57 -7.83
C SER A 732 -43.60 -6.61 -6.78
N PHE A 733 -43.90 -6.08 -5.59
CA PHE A 733 -42.97 -6.10 -4.47
C PHE A 733 -42.72 -7.54 -4.01
N ILE A 734 -41.46 -7.87 -3.74
CA ILE A 734 -41.04 -9.19 -3.26
C ILE A 734 -40.71 -9.03 -1.78
N ALA A 735 -41.56 -9.61 -0.92
CA ALA A 735 -41.36 -9.56 0.52
C ALA A 735 -40.18 -10.45 0.96
N ASN A 736 -39.62 -10.15 2.14
CA ASN A 736 -38.59 -10.94 2.82
C ASN A 736 -37.19 -10.96 2.19
N GLU A 737 -36.85 -9.97 1.36
CA GLU A 737 -35.55 -9.88 0.67
C GLU A 737 -34.57 -8.87 1.30
N ASN A 738 -34.87 -8.33 2.49
CA ASN A 738 -33.94 -7.45 3.20
C ASN A 738 -32.73 -8.24 3.73
N LEU A 739 -31.56 -7.60 3.75
CA LEU A 739 -30.31 -8.22 4.18
C LEU A 739 -29.69 -7.44 5.33
N ASN A 740 -29.29 -8.15 6.38
CA ASN A 740 -28.50 -7.61 7.49
C ASN A 740 -27.13 -8.31 7.54
N PHE A 741 -26.14 -7.66 6.93
CA PHE A 741 -24.81 -8.23 6.77
C PHE A 741 -23.85 -7.73 7.85
N ASN A 742 -23.19 -8.65 8.53
CA ASN A 742 -22.28 -8.36 9.64
C ASN A 742 -20.94 -9.08 9.45
N ILE A 743 -19.85 -8.32 9.61
CA ILE A 743 -18.49 -8.85 9.75
C ILE A 743 -17.89 -8.26 11.00
N PHE A 744 -17.50 -9.13 11.93
CA PHE A 744 -16.80 -8.74 13.15
C PHE A 744 -15.52 -9.55 13.29
N ASN A 745 -14.41 -8.86 13.57
CA ASN A 745 -13.14 -9.47 13.88
C ASN A 745 -12.39 -8.68 14.96
N VAL A 746 -11.66 -9.41 15.79
CA VAL A 746 -10.62 -8.88 16.69
C VAL A 746 -9.33 -9.60 16.35
N ASP A 747 -8.32 -8.83 15.95
CA ASP A 747 -6.96 -9.31 15.75
C ASP A 747 -6.08 -8.75 16.87
N MET A 748 -5.44 -9.62 17.65
CA MET A 748 -4.46 -9.25 18.66
C MET A 748 -3.13 -9.93 18.36
N PHE A 749 -2.05 -9.14 18.33
CA PHE A 749 -0.70 -9.62 18.06
C PHE A 749 0.25 -9.14 19.16
N PHE A 750 0.83 -10.09 19.89
CA PHE A 750 2.04 -9.86 20.68
C PHE A 750 3.25 -10.21 19.82
N THR A 751 4.17 -9.26 19.69
CA THR A 751 5.41 -9.41 18.90
C THR A 751 6.62 -9.10 19.76
N TRP A 752 7.62 -9.98 19.71
CA TRP A 752 8.89 -9.81 20.38
C TRP A 752 10.07 -10.14 19.44
N ASP A 753 10.83 -9.11 19.10
CA ASP A 753 12.11 -9.23 18.39
C ASP A 753 13.23 -9.48 19.40
N PHE A 754 13.43 -10.75 19.74
CA PHE A 754 14.39 -11.17 20.77
C PHE A 754 15.85 -11.09 20.31
N LEU A 755 16.09 -11.15 18.99
CA LEU A 755 17.37 -10.88 18.34
C LEU A 755 17.13 -10.13 17.03
N PRO A 756 18.12 -9.40 16.48
CA PRO A 756 17.99 -8.80 15.15
C PRO A 756 17.57 -9.85 14.10
N GLY A 757 16.46 -9.59 13.40
CA GLY A 757 15.87 -10.50 12.41
C GLY A 757 15.13 -11.73 12.97
N SER A 758 15.15 -11.97 14.28
CA SER A 758 14.49 -13.13 14.92
C SER A 758 13.31 -12.69 15.77
N ARG A 759 12.15 -13.32 15.54
CA ARG A 759 10.85 -12.85 16.04
C ARG A 759 10.01 -13.98 16.61
N LEU A 760 9.41 -13.72 17.77
CA LEU A 760 8.28 -14.48 18.30
C LEU A 760 7.01 -13.68 18.07
N THR A 761 5.98 -14.34 17.55
CA THR A 761 4.63 -13.76 17.41
C THR A 761 3.62 -14.68 18.04
N VAL A 762 2.80 -14.14 18.94
CA VAL A 762 1.59 -14.79 19.45
C VAL A 762 0.40 -14.00 18.93
N ALA A 763 -0.43 -14.67 18.14
CA ALA A 763 -1.63 -14.07 17.58
C ALA A 763 -2.88 -14.70 18.20
N TRP A 764 -3.80 -13.86 18.64
CA TRP A 764 -5.17 -14.26 18.96
C TRP A 764 -6.11 -13.58 17.98
N LYS A 765 -6.96 -14.37 17.33
CA LYS A 765 -7.99 -13.89 16.43
C LYS A 765 -9.34 -14.36 16.89
N ASN A 766 -10.29 -13.44 16.90
CA ASN A 766 -11.69 -13.73 17.10
C ASN A 766 -12.46 -13.23 15.88
N ALA A 767 -13.39 -14.03 15.36
CA ALA A 767 -14.24 -13.61 14.25
C ALA A 767 -15.65 -14.18 14.40
N LEU A 768 -16.65 -13.42 13.98
CA LEU A 768 -18.05 -13.86 13.95
C LEU A 768 -18.19 -15.18 13.17
N GLY A 769 -18.98 -16.12 13.68
CA GLY A 769 -19.20 -17.40 13.01
C GLY A 769 -19.85 -17.24 11.63
N ASN A 770 -19.41 -18.04 10.65
CA ASN A 770 -19.85 -17.95 9.25
C ASN A 770 -21.35 -18.18 9.04
N ASN A 771 -22.05 -18.80 10.00
CA ASN A 771 -23.48 -19.15 9.91
C ASN A 771 -24.37 -18.28 10.82
N VAL A 772 -23.84 -17.19 11.37
CA VAL A 772 -24.64 -16.29 12.22
C VAL A 772 -25.55 -15.44 11.32
N ASN A 773 -26.85 -15.65 11.43
CA ASN A 773 -27.86 -14.81 10.80
C ASN A 773 -28.52 -13.91 11.85
N ILE A 774 -28.45 -12.60 11.66
CA ILE A 774 -29.09 -11.61 12.53
C ILE A 774 -30.27 -11.01 11.79
N ASP A 775 -31.47 -11.14 12.36
CA ASP A 775 -32.71 -10.72 11.71
C ASP A 775 -32.69 -9.23 11.29
N PRO A 776 -32.89 -8.92 9.99
CA PRO A 776 -32.92 -7.56 9.46
C PRO A 776 -34.12 -6.73 9.95
N TYR A 777 -35.24 -7.34 10.36
CA TYR A 777 -36.45 -6.60 10.71
C TYR A 777 -36.45 -6.11 12.17
N THR A 778 -35.85 -6.88 13.08
CA THR A 778 -35.78 -6.50 14.49
C THR A 778 -34.49 -5.74 14.86
N ASN A 779 -33.40 -5.86 14.10
CA ASN A 779 -32.09 -5.29 14.45
C ASN A 779 -31.67 -4.13 13.53
N THR A 780 -32.55 -3.14 13.38
CA THR A 780 -32.37 -1.99 12.47
C THR A 780 -31.50 -0.85 13.02
N ASN A 781 -31.05 -0.95 14.27
CA ASN A 781 -30.17 0.03 14.92
C ASN A 781 -28.79 -0.56 15.21
N TYR A 782 -27.73 0.24 15.03
CA TYR A 782 -26.35 -0.19 15.20
C TYR A 782 -26.05 -0.81 16.56
N VAL A 783 -26.50 -0.16 17.65
CA VAL A 783 -26.19 -0.61 19.02
C VAL A 783 -26.87 -1.94 19.30
N LYS A 784 -28.16 -2.06 18.93
CA LYS A 784 -28.91 -3.31 19.07
C LYS A 784 -28.31 -4.45 18.24
N ASN A 785 -27.97 -4.17 16.98
CA ASN A 785 -27.35 -5.13 16.08
C ASN A 785 -25.96 -5.55 16.60
N PHE A 786 -25.13 -4.60 17.04
CA PHE A 786 -23.82 -4.90 17.61
C PHE A 786 -23.92 -5.75 18.88
N GLY A 787 -24.90 -5.50 19.75
CA GLY A 787 -25.17 -6.37 20.91
C GLY A 787 -25.41 -7.83 20.48
N ARG A 788 -26.23 -8.04 19.44
CA ARG A 788 -26.45 -9.39 18.87
C ARG A 788 -25.20 -10.00 18.26
N VAL A 789 -24.35 -9.21 17.61
CA VAL A 789 -23.06 -9.68 17.08
C VAL A 789 -22.18 -10.19 18.21
N VAL A 790 -22.07 -9.44 19.32
CA VAL A 790 -21.26 -9.82 20.48
C VAL A 790 -21.81 -11.08 21.18
N ASP A 791 -23.13 -11.23 21.26
CA ASP A 791 -23.79 -12.39 21.87
C ASP A 791 -23.77 -13.65 20.99
N SER A 792 -23.42 -13.50 19.70
CA SER A 792 -23.45 -14.60 18.75
C SER A 792 -22.21 -15.50 18.89
N PRO A 793 -22.23 -16.74 18.37
CA PRO A 793 -21.05 -17.59 18.40
C PRO A 793 -19.88 -17.02 17.59
N HIS A 794 -18.68 -16.98 18.20
CA HIS A 794 -17.44 -16.56 17.55
C HIS A 794 -16.46 -17.72 17.37
N SER A 795 -15.76 -17.71 16.26
CA SER A 795 -14.54 -18.48 16.08
C SER A 795 -13.38 -17.84 16.86
N ASN A 796 -12.52 -18.66 17.44
CA ASN A 796 -11.33 -18.23 18.17
C ASN A 796 -10.13 -19.02 17.67
N GLU A 797 -9.04 -18.31 17.40
CA GLU A 797 -7.77 -18.89 16.97
C GLU A 797 -6.64 -18.32 17.79
N ILE A 798 -5.78 -19.20 18.30
CA ILE A 798 -4.51 -18.82 18.92
C ILE A 798 -3.40 -19.49 18.13
N THR A 799 -2.44 -18.71 17.65
CA THR A 799 -1.24 -19.22 16.97
C THR A 799 0.02 -18.63 17.59
N VAL A 800 1.07 -19.44 17.61
CA VAL A 800 2.43 -19.05 17.98
C VAL A 800 3.34 -19.34 16.80
N LYS A 801 4.16 -18.36 16.43
CA LYS A 801 5.16 -18.48 15.37
C LYS A 801 6.51 -17.98 15.87
N ILE A 802 7.55 -18.76 15.61
CA ILE A 802 8.94 -18.40 15.88
C ILE A 802 9.67 -18.37 14.54
N VAL A 803 10.37 -17.27 14.28
CA VAL A 803 11.28 -17.09 13.14
C VAL A 803 12.67 -16.82 13.70
N TYR A 804 13.69 -17.49 13.17
CA TYR A 804 15.07 -17.31 13.60
C TYR A 804 15.93 -16.86 12.42
N PHE A 805 16.68 -15.77 12.57
CA PHE A 805 17.55 -15.26 11.52
C PHE A 805 18.95 -15.88 11.59
N LEU A 806 19.38 -16.46 10.48
CA LEU A 806 20.69 -17.05 10.30
C LEU A 806 21.40 -16.34 9.15
N ASP A 807 22.52 -15.68 9.45
CA ASP A 807 23.38 -15.06 8.45
C ASP A 807 24.61 -15.95 8.19
N TYR A 808 24.88 -16.23 6.92
CA TYR A 808 26.01 -17.04 6.47
C TYR A 808 27.36 -16.51 7.00
N LEU A 809 27.55 -15.19 7.04
CA LEU A 809 28.81 -14.59 7.51
C LEU A 809 29.05 -14.85 9.00
N ASN A 810 27.99 -14.85 9.81
CA ASN A 810 28.06 -15.18 11.23
C ASN A 810 28.29 -16.67 11.47
N LEU A 811 27.70 -17.54 10.65
CA LEU A 811 27.93 -18.98 10.72
C LEU A 811 29.36 -19.37 10.34
N ARG A 812 29.97 -18.68 9.35
CA ARG A 812 31.34 -18.93 8.91
C ARG A 812 32.39 -18.57 9.97
N LYS A 813 32.18 -17.49 10.73
CA LYS A 813 33.11 -17.03 11.78
C LYS A 813 33.20 -17.95 13.01
N ARG A 814 32.29 -18.93 13.15
CA ARG A 814 32.29 -19.92 14.25
C ARG A 814 33.07 -21.20 13.94
N LYS A 815 33.94 -21.20 12.92
CA LYS A 815 34.86 -22.30 12.62
C LYS A 815 36.29 -21.93 12.92
#